data_AF-A0ABD0TIP1-F1
#
_entry.id   AF-A0ABD0TIP1-F1
#
_cell.length_a   1.000
_cell.length_b   1.000
_cell.length_c   1.000
_cell.angle_alpha   90.00
_cell.angle_beta   90.00
_cell.angle_gamma   90.00
#
_symmetry.space_group_name_H-M   'P 1'
#
loop_
_entity.id
_entity.type
_entity.pdbx_description
1 polymer ?
#
loop_
_entity_poly.entity_id
_entity_poly.type
_entity_poly.pdbx_seq_one_letter_code
_entity_poly.pdbx_strand_id
1 'polypeptide(L)'
;MDMRAAKLALARKKLKDHQEKKSGTTQKPVVIDTIDSTLPQENTSVSESGNIVNALAECSGSLDSSNIITKKNYQVEPNGVDINVTEILISNKRNLEEQVSELESKLRELDSAYRAEVNNHNCAKQQVTFLQNELKDLMDKYAIAMENKITINKNIEDLNKIKTSLFDDNNNLKEQLEFTKSILTAKETENSCLHNQMNNLQNELDFTKLQLQQLTSGSNICMAQTDAKSENSEELLQKINTLEELLKTAHKERDQVNTHYEQYVRELNEELKSAMIKNEEFSKEISNLSIREGSLIEQISEMEIRLQSFKIKKDEETIVHTTVNNEELINLQNKYTKTQTELEDLIRKYEELSALYTKSENTVRELQEEINSNSSHDNISISKLTADIASDKIAAQRATEQNKKLKANIQELEESFVKMSQDKLELTEKLTAEKYLNRELTIKLAEIEEKSKDLYTKLRAKDEEMIRLQMNFRELEKELENKCTHEKISCEVIDQEDTFTENNRLLDANVDSNEISDNTNNNECLKDCIKTYEKENIPKEDAMVKLQERFMKIMGEVADLSDEKHRLEHIILQLQNETDTICEYVALYQQQRSLLKKRDEERNAQIKLFQIECDRLKSQLEELSRTIIKFAEDKELSTYFQVEHRKNDMERIRSLLVNLKNSTLVDPKTSLELSNVYPCNCCSGNLIDV
;
A
#
# COMPACT_ATOMS: atom_id res chain seq x y z
N MET A 1 14.05 -12.04 -16.87
CA MET A 1 12.71 -11.36 -16.89
C MET A 1 12.18 -11.04 -18.31
N ASP A 2 12.68 -11.74 -19.34
CA ASP A 2 12.91 -11.11 -20.63
C ASP A 2 11.67 -10.98 -21.51
N MET A 3 10.66 -11.83 -21.34
CA MET A 3 9.41 -11.69 -22.11
C MET A 3 8.65 -10.38 -21.80
N ARG A 4 8.80 -9.80 -20.60
CA ARG A 4 8.23 -8.48 -20.28
C ARG A 4 9.09 -7.36 -20.85
N ALA A 5 10.41 -7.46 -20.77
CA ALA A 5 11.35 -6.51 -21.37
C ALA A 5 11.23 -6.48 -22.90
N ALA A 6 11.14 -7.64 -23.56
CA ALA A 6 10.92 -7.80 -24.98
C ALA A 6 9.55 -7.27 -25.42
N LYS A 7 8.47 -7.51 -24.67
CA LYS A 7 7.16 -6.88 -24.95
C LYS A 7 7.23 -5.36 -24.81
N LEU A 8 7.95 -4.82 -23.82
CA LEU A 8 8.14 -3.38 -23.65
C LEU A 8 9.03 -2.77 -24.76
N ALA A 9 10.07 -3.49 -25.20
CA ALA A 9 10.93 -3.10 -26.31
C ALA A 9 10.19 -3.16 -27.66
N LEU A 10 9.36 -4.17 -27.88
CA LEU A 10 8.50 -4.27 -29.05
C LEU A 10 7.42 -3.17 -29.05
N ALA A 11 6.87 -2.82 -27.88
CA ALA A 11 5.95 -1.69 -27.74
C ALA A 11 6.65 -0.35 -28.02
N ARG A 12 7.83 -0.10 -27.44
CA ARG A 12 8.66 1.09 -27.72
C ARG A 12 9.08 1.16 -29.19
N LYS A 13 9.44 0.03 -29.81
CA LYS A 13 9.72 -0.05 -31.25
C LYS A 13 8.47 0.30 -32.07
N LYS A 14 7.33 -0.37 -31.85
CA LYS A 14 6.07 -0.04 -32.53
C LYS A 14 5.66 1.41 -32.36
N LEU A 15 5.90 2.02 -31.20
CA LEU A 15 5.59 3.43 -30.93
C LEU A 15 6.56 4.37 -31.67
N LYS A 16 7.85 4.03 -31.76
CA LYS A 16 8.85 4.73 -32.60
C LYS A 16 8.53 4.59 -34.10
N ASP A 17 8.26 3.37 -34.57
CA ASP A 17 7.82 3.07 -35.94
C ASP A 17 6.53 3.85 -36.30
N HIS A 18 5.63 4.06 -35.34
CA HIS A 18 4.39 4.83 -35.52
C HIS A 18 4.60 6.36 -35.43
N GLN A 19 5.64 6.83 -34.73
CA GLN A 19 6.07 8.24 -34.76
C GLN A 19 6.80 8.57 -36.08
N GLU A 20 7.67 7.68 -36.56
CA GLU A 20 8.35 7.80 -37.85
C GLU A 20 7.36 7.70 -39.03
N LYS A 21 6.34 6.85 -38.93
CA LYS A 21 5.19 6.87 -39.87
C LYS A 21 4.27 8.08 -39.74
N LYS A 22 4.43 8.95 -38.72
CA LYS A 22 3.71 10.23 -38.59
C LYS A 22 4.52 11.44 -39.09
N SER A 23 5.85 11.34 -39.21
CA SER A 23 6.70 12.36 -39.83
C SER A 23 6.95 12.13 -41.34
N GLY A 24 6.67 10.93 -41.86
CA GLY A 24 6.70 10.64 -43.30
C GLY A 24 5.52 11.23 -44.06
N THR A 25 5.76 12.25 -44.88
CA THR A 25 4.75 12.97 -45.66
C THR A 25 4.15 12.14 -46.82
N THR A 26 2.83 12.29 -46.99
CA THR A 26 2.00 12.11 -48.19
C THR A 26 2.65 11.53 -49.46
N GLN A 27 2.34 10.27 -49.79
CA GLN A 27 2.05 9.85 -51.17
C GLN A 27 1.34 8.48 -51.24
N LYS A 28 0.40 8.37 -52.20
CA LYS A 28 -0.12 7.13 -52.82
C LYS A 28 0.34 7.18 -54.29
N PRO A 29 0.60 6.06 -54.99
CA PRO A 29 -0.46 5.09 -55.31
C PRO A 29 0.02 3.60 -55.33
N VAL A 30 -0.87 2.59 -55.42
CA VAL A 30 -1.06 1.65 -56.59
C VAL A 30 0.16 0.73 -56.86
N VAL A 31 0.06 -0.62 -56.93
CA VAL A 31 -1.06 -1.58 -56.78
C VAL A 31 -0.54 -3.05 -56.79
N ILE A 32 -1.41 -4.04 -56.48
CA ILE A 32 -1.28 -5.51 -56.75
C ILE A 32 -0.15 -6.27 -56.02
N ASP A 33 -0.34 -7.42 -55.35
CA ASP A 33 -1.49 -8.11 -54.70
C ASP A 33 -0.85 -9.15 -53.69
N THR A 34 -1.32 -10.34 -53.26
CA THR A 34 -2.42 -11.30 -53.59
C THR A 34 -2.64 -12.28 -52.40
N ILE A 35 -3.51 -13.30 -52.55
CA ILE A 35 -3.44 -14.70 -52.03
C ILE A 35 -2.45 -14.93 -50.86
N ASP A 36 -2.82 -15.35 -49.65
CA ASP A 36 -4.07 -15.95 -49.13
C ASP A 36 -4.12 -15.83 -47.56
N SER A 37 -4.94 -16.46 -46.71
CA SER A 37 -5.90 -17.58 -46.84
C SER A 37 -7.02 -17.56 -45.77
N THR A 38 -7.83 -18.63 -45.73
CA THR A 38 -8.98 -18.85 -44.82
C THR A 38 -8.65 -19.23 -43.38
N LEU A 39 -9.30 -18.56 -42.43
CA LEU A 39 -9.84 -19.20 -41.22
C LEU A 39 -11.01 -20.13 -41.61
N PRO A 40 -11.25 -21.22 -40.88
CA PRO A 40 -12.33 -21.14 -39.89
C PRO A 40 -11.98 -21.75 -38.52
N GLN A 41 -12.81 -21.43 -37.54
CA GLN A 41 -12.90 -22.13 -36.26
C GLN A 41 -13.82 -23.35 -36.41
N GLU A 42 -13.54 -24.44 -35.70
CA GLU A 42 -14.58 -25.43 -35.36
C GLU A 42 -14.55 -25.76 -33.87
N ASN A 43 -15.73 -26.06 -33.33
CA ASN A 43 -15.92 -26.53 -31.96
C ASN A 43 -16.29 -28.01 -31.99
N THR A 44 -15.62 -28.84 -31.19
CA THR A 44 -16.07 -30.20 -30.82
C THR A 44 -15.41 -30.52 -29.48
N SER A 45 -16.11 -30.60 -28.34
CA SER A 45 -17.12 -31.59 -27.97
C SER A 45 -16.66 -33.03 -28.26
N VAL A 46 -15.88 -33.61 -27.34
CA VAL A 46 -15.59 -35.04 -27.32
C VAL A 46 -16.70 -35.74 -26.54
N SER A 47 -17.54 -36.48 -27.25
CA SER A 47 -18.61 -37.31 -26.69
C SER A 47 -18.12 -38.73 -26.37
N GLU A 48 -18.95 -39.48 -25.65
CA GLU A 48 -18.65 -40.82 -25.15
C GLU A 48 -18.48 -41.87 -26.28
N SER A 49 -17.45 -42.70 -26.17
CA SER A 49 -17.30 -44.02 -26.82
C SER A 49 -16.09 -44.75 -26.21
N GLY A 50 -16.14 -46.03 -25.88
CA GLY A 50 -17.26 -46.96 -25.85
C GLY A 50 -16.83 -48.33 -25.31
N ASN A 51 -17.74 -49.10 -24.72
CA ASN A 51 -17.42 -50.43 -24.18
C ASN A 51 -17.09 -51.43 -25.30
N ILE A 52 -15.94 -52.11 -25.20
CA ILE A 52 -15.72 -53.41 -25.84
C ILE A 52 -15.22 -54.39 -24.78
N VAL A 53 -16.17 -55.12 -24.20
CA VAL A 53 -15.91 -56.32 -23.39
C VAL A 53 -16.64 -57.48 -24.05
N ASN A 54 -15.91 -58.34 -24.75
CA ASN A 54 -16.16 -59.78 -24.85
C ASN A 54 -15.19 -60.45 -25.83
N ALA A 55 -14.49 -61.48 -25.35
CA ALA A 55 -13.77 -62.46 -26.17
C ALA A 55 -13.64 -63.81 -25.42
N LEU A 56 -14.73 -64.28 -24.80
CA LEU A 56 -14.83 -65.70 -24.44
C LEU A 56 -15.38 -66.49 -25.64
N ALA A 57 -14.51 -67.27 -26.26
CA ALA A 57 -14.82 -68.40 -27.14
C ALA A 57 -13.66 -69.39 -26.98
N GLU A 58 -13.85 -70.52 -26.31
CA GLU A 58 -14.32 -71.78 -26.93
C GLU A 58 -13.31 -72.37 -27.93
N CYS A 59 -12.47 -73.29 -27.43
CA CYS A 59 -11.80 -74.31 -28.24
C CYS A 59 -11.63 -75.60 -27.43
N SER A 60 -12.76 -76.19 -27.03
CA SER A 60 -12.84 -77.51 -26.39
C SER A 60 -13.47 -78.54 -27.35
N GLY A 61 -12.71 -78.97 -28.36
CA GLY A 61 -12.91 -80.24 -29.05
C GLY A 61 -12.00 -81.28 -28.40
N SER A 62 -12.47 -82.35 -27.76
CA SER A 62 -13.42 -83.38 -28.22
C SER A 62 -12.89 -84.20 -29.39
N LEU A 63 -12.45 -85.42 -29.09
CA LEU A 63 -12.45 -86.55 -30.01
C LEU A 63 -12.57 -87.85 -29.19
N ASP A 64 -13.73 -88.03 -28.57
CA ASP A 64 -14.14 -89.29 -27.96
C ASP A 64 -14.73 -90.19 -29.05
N SER A 65 -14.26 -91.44 -29.20
CA SER A 65 -15.00 -92.57 -29.82
C SER A 65 -14.22 -93.89 -29.85
N SER A 66 -14.51 -94.75 -28.86
CA SER A 66 -14.80 -96.19 -29.00
C SER A 66 -13.92 -97.12 -29.86
N ASN A 67 -13.29 -98.08 -29.17
CA ASN A 67 -13.36 -99.53 -29.38
C ASN A 67 -13.64 -100.10 -30.81
N ILE A 68 -12.79 -101.04 -31.25
CA ILE A 68 -13.25 -102.31 -31.84
C ILE A 68 -12.36 -103.47 -31.36
N ILE A 69 -12.97 -104.62 -31.07
CA ILE A 69 -12.29 -105.85 -30.67
C ILE A 69 -11.93 -106.64 -31.93
N THR A 70 -10.70 -107.18 -32.02
CA THR A 70 -10.44 -108.33 -32.91
C THR A 70 -9.40 -109.27 -32.33
N LYS A 71 -9.85 -110.34 -31.65
CA LYS A 71 -9.03 -111.55 -31.54
C LYS A 71 -8.95 -112.19 -32.93
N LYS A 72 -7.73 -112.48 -33.41
CA LYS A 72 -7.52 -113.58 -34.35
C LYS A 72 -6.56 -114.58 -33.71
N ASN A 73 -7.03 -115.82 -33.64
CA ASN A 73 -6.25 -117.01 -33.34
C ASN A 73 -5.81 -117.64 -34.69
N TYR A 74 -5.34 -118.89 -34.68
CA TYR A 74 -4.80 -119.66 -35.82
C TYR A 74 -3.35 -119.27 -36.19
N GLN A 75 -2.43 -120.21 -36.44
CA GLN A 75 -2.51 -121.67 -36.26
C GLN A 75 -1.10 -122.27 -36.12
N VAL A 76 -0.99 -123.40 -35.44
CA VAL A 76 0.10 -124.37 -35.65
C VAL A 76 -0.47 -125.51 -36.49
N GLU A 77 0.20 -125.84 -37.59
CA GLU A 77 0.40 -127.19 -38.16
C GLU A 77 1.48 -127.06 -39.27
N PRO A 78 2.23 -128.12 -39.62
CA PRO A 78 3.47 -128.01 -40.40
C PRO A 78 3.29 -128.26 -41.91
N ASN A 79 4.29 -127.89 -42.71
CA ASN A 79 4.97 -128.79 -43.67
C ASN A 79 6.08 -128.11 -44.50
N GLY A 80 7.28 -128.69 -44.49
CA GLY A 80 8.14 -128.82 -45.69
C GLY A 80 9.05 -127.67 -46.15
N VAL A 81 10.33 -128.01 -46.31
CA VAL A 81 11.34 -127.42 -47.24
C VAL A 81 11.92 -126.03 -46.88
N ASP A 82 13.15 -126.09 -46.35
CA ASP A 82 14.28 -125.16 -46.51
C ASP A 82 13.99 -123.67 -46.82
N ILE A 83 13.97 -122.85 -45.76
CA ILE A 83 14.06 -121.39 -45.85
C ILE A 83 15.38 -120.93 -45.22
N ASN A 84 16.10 -120.01 -45.89
CA ASN A 84 17.44 -119.57 -45.54
C ASN A 84 17.51 -118.85 -44.18
N VAL A 85 17.78 -119.61 -43.11
CA VAL A 85 17.84 -119.12 -41.72
C VAL A 85 18.80 -117.93 -41.57
N THR A 86 19.93 -117.96 -42.28
CA THR A 86 20.93 -116.87 -42.29
C THR A 86 20.36 -115.55 -42.81
N GLU A 87 19.49 -115.59 -43.82
CA GLU A 87 18.89 -114.41 -44.45
C GLU A 87 17.69 -113.87 -43.65
N ILE A 88 16.94 -114.76 -42.98
CA ILE A 88 15.99 -114.38 -41.93
C ILE A 88 16.71 -113.71 -40.76
N LEU A 89 17.86 -114.23 -40.32
CA LEU A 89 18.65 -113.60 -39.25
C LEU A 89 19.24 -112.25 -39.66
N ILE A 90 19.71 -112.08 -40.90
CA ILE A 90 20.23 -110.80 -41.40
C ILE A 90 19.11 -109.77 -41.57
N SER A 91 17.95 -110.15 -42.10
CA SER A 91 16.80 -109.25 -42.22
C SER A 91 16.20 -108.89 -40.86
N ASN A 92 16.07 -109.83 -39.93
CA ASN A 92 15.68 -109.55 -38.54
C ASN A 92 16.69 -108.65 -37.83
N LYS A 93 17.99 -108.90 -38.00
CA LYS A 93 19.05 -108.03 -37.44
C LYS A 93 18.91 -106.61 -38.00
N ARG A 94 18.80 -106.45 -39.31
CA ARG A 94 18.63 -105.13 -39.94
C ARG A 94 17.37 -104.41 -39.47
N ASN A 95 16.26 -105.14 -39.35
CA ASN A 95 14.98 -104.62 -38.85
C ASN A 95 15.10 -104.17 -37.37
N LEU A 96 15.85 -104.91 -36.54
CA LEU A 96 16.17 -104.49 -35.17
C LEU A 96 17.10 -103.28 -35.12
N GLU A 97 18.12 -103.20 -36.00
CA GLU A 97 19.00 -102.03 -36.12
C GLU A 97 18.22 -100.78 -36.59
N GLU A 98 17.25 -100.96 -37.49
CA GLU A 98 16.34 -99.91 -37.98
C GLU A 98 15.37 -99.44 -36.88
N GLN A 99 14.76 -100.36 -36.12
CA GLN A 99 13.94 -100.04 -34.94
C GLN A 99 14.74 -99.35 -33.83
N VAL A 100 15.99 -99.76 -33.59
CA VAL A 100 16.89 -99.07 -32.64
C VAL A 100 17.19 -97.66 -33.12
N SER A 101 17.52 -97.47 -34.41
CA SER A 101 17.76 -96.15 -34.99
C SER A 101 16.52 -95.24 -34.95
N GLU A 102 15.31 -95.81 -35.14
CA GLU A 102 14.04 -95.08 -35.04
C GLU A 102 13.76 -94.67 -33.58
N LEU A 103 13.97 -95.57 -32.62
CA LEU A 103 13.84 -95.29 -31.19
C LEU A 103 14.86 -94.25 -30.72
N GLU A 104 16.11 -94.30 -31.19
CA GLU A 104 17.10 -93.27 -30.92
C GLU A 104 16.72 -91.91 -31.53
N SER A 105 16.13 -91.88 -32.73
CA SER A 105 15.64 -90.62 -33.32
C SER A 105 14.53 -90.02 -32.46
N LYS A 106 13.52 -90.82 -32.10
CA LYS A 106 12.42 -90.41 -31.22
C LYS A 106 12.91 -89.95 -29.84
N LEU A 107 13.96 -90.58 -29.29
CA LEU A 107 14.57 -90.17 -28.03
C LEU A 107 15.33 -88.84 -28.17
N ARG A 108 16.08 -88.64 -29.26
CA ARG A 108 16.74 -87.35 -29.58
C ARG A 108 15.73 -86.22 -29.82
N GLU A 109 14.64 -86.50 -30.52
CA GLU A 109 13.52 -85.57 -30.76
C GLU A 109 12.82 -85.20 -29.44
N LEU A 110 12.56 -86.18 -28.57
CA LEU A 110 11.94 -85.97 -27.25
C LEU A 110 12.85 -85.17 -26.30
N ASP A 111 14.15 -85.44 -26.27
CA ASP A 111 15.12 -84.64 -25.49
C ASP A 111 15.24 -83.21 -26.05
N SER A 112 15.21 -83.04 -27.38
CA SER A 112 15.19 -81.71 -28.00
C SER A 112 13.91 -80.93 -27.63
N ALA A 113 12.74 -81.58 -27.66
CA ALA A 113 11.48 -80.98 -27.25
C ALA A 113 11.45 -80.64 -25.74
N TYR A 114 11.96 -81.54 -24.90
CA TYR A 114 12.10 -81.31 -23.46
C TYR A 114 13.01 -80.11 -23.15
N ARG A 115 14.17 -80.01 -23.82
CA ARG A 115 15.08 -78.86 -23.68
C ARG A 115 14.45 -77.55 -24.15
N ALA A 116 13.68 -77.57 -25.24
CA ALA A 116 12.94 -76.41 -25.71
C ALA A 116 11.93 -75.95 -24.65
N GLU A 117 11.17 -76.87 -24.04
CA GLU A 117 10.15 -76.51 -23.06
C GLU A 117 10.72 -76.11 -21.68
N VAL A 118 11.87 -76.68 -21.28
CA VAL A 118 12.65 -76.19 -20.13
C VAL A 118 13.15 -74.75 -20.38
N ASN A 119 13.56 -74.42 -21.60
CA ASN A 119 13.94 -73.05 -21.95
C ASN A 119 12.73 -72.10 -21.98
N ASN A 120 11.60 -72.52 -22.53
CA ASN A 120 10.33 -71.77 -22.49
C ASN A 120 9.90 -71.49 -21.05
N HIS A 121 9.93 -72.51 -20.17
CA HIS A 121 9.63 -72.37 -18.75
C HIS A 121 10.58 -71.39 -18.05
N ASN A 122 11.89 -71.47 -18.32
CA ASN A 122 12.87 -70.53 -17.76
C ASN A 122 12.65 -69.09 -18.24
N CYS A 123 12.31 -68.89 -19.52
CA CYS A 123 11.97 -67.57 -20.07
C CYS A 123 10.69 -67.00 -19.45
N ALA A 124 9.62 -67.80 -19.36
CA ALA A 124 8.38 -67.41 -18.71
C ALA A 124 8.60 -67.09 -17.21
N LYS A 125 9.44 -67.86 -16.52
CA LYS A 125 9.82 -67.60 -15.12
C LYS A 125 10.58 -66.28 -14.96
N GLN A 126 11.50 -65.95 -15.86
CA GLN A 126 12.19 -64.65 -15.87
C GLN A 126 11.21 -63.49 -16.12
N GLN A 127 10.27 -63.66 -17.05
CA GLN A 127 9.21 -62.67 -17.31
C GLN A 127 8.29 -62.48 -16.09
N VAL A 128 7.93 -63.55 -15.38
CA VAL A 128 7.17 -63.47 -14.13
C VAL A 128 7.95 -62.72 -13.05
N THR A 129 9.25 -62.98 -12.87
CA THR A 129 10.05 -62.23 -11.88
C THR A 129 10.26 -60.77 -12.27
N PHE A 130 10.32 -60.45 -13.56
CA PHE A 130 10.34 -59.07 -14.04
C PHE A 130 9.03 -58.35 -13.68
N LEU A 131 7.88 -58.94 -14.02
CA LEU A 131 6.55 -58.38 -13.71
C LEU A 131 6.30 -58.27 -12.19
N GLN A 132 6.81 -59.21 -11.39
CA GLN A 132 6.76 -59.13 -9.93
C GLN A 132 7.57 -57.94 -9.38
N ASN A 133 8.75 -57.68 -9.94
CA ASN A 133 9.56 -56.52 -9.58
C ASN A 133 8.89 -55.21 -10.03
N GLU A 134 8.36 -55.14 -11.26
CA GLU A 134 7.66 -53.96 -11.79
C GLU A 134 6.40 -53.63 -10.96
N LEU A 135 5.62 -54.65 -10.57
CA LEU A 135 4.45 -54.49 -9.71
C LEU A 135 4.85 -54.00 -8.31
N LYS A 136 5.95 -54.49 -7.74
CA LYS A 136 6.49 -53.98 -6.47
C LYS A 136 6.93 -52.51 -6.61
N ASP A 137 7.69 -52.19 -7.65
CA ASP A 137 8.13 -50.84 -7.99
C ASP A 137 6.94 -49.87 -8.11
N LEU A 138 5.82 -50.33 -8.65
CA LEU A 138 4.58 -49.58 -8.77
C LEU A 138 3.87 -49.41 -7.42
N MET A 139 3.88 -50.43 -6.55
CA MET A 139 3.37 -50.34 -5.17
C MET A 139 4.19 -49.36 -4.34
N ASP A 140 5.52 -49.40 -4.41
CA ASP A 140 6.40 -48.49 -3.67
C ASP A 140 6.20 -47.03 -4.14
N LYS A 141 6.04 -46.80 -5.45
CA LYS A 141 5.66 -45.49 -6.01
C LYS A 141 4.26 -45.04 -5.53
N TYR A 142 3.29 -45.94 -5.45
CA TYR A 142 1.95 -45.64 -4.95
C TYR A 142 1.95 -45.31 -3.44
N ALA A 143 2.77 -45.99 -2.64
CA ALA A 143 2.94 -45.70 -1.22
C ALA A 143 3.50 -44.28 -1.00
N ILE A 144 4.55 -43.90 -1.74
CA ILE A 144 5.13 -42.54 -1.70
C ILE A 144 4.11 -41.49 -2.17
N ALA A 145 3.30 -41.79 -3.20
CA ALA A 145 2.23 -40.89 -3.65
C ALA A 145 1.10 -40.74 -2.60
N MET A 146 0.77 -41.81 -1.88
CA MET A 146 -0.21 -41.81 -0.78
C MET A 146 0.30 -40.99 0.41
N GLU A 147 1.56 -41.12 0.79
CA GLU A 147 2.20 -40.34 1.86
C GLU A 147 2.25 -38.84 1.50
N ASN A 148 2.69 -38.50 0.29
CA ASN A 148 2.69 -37.12 -0.21
C ASN A 148 1.28 -36.52 -0.25
N LYS A 149 0.25 -37.31 -0.55
CA LYS A 149 -1.15 -36.86 -0.48
C LYS A 149 -1.58 -36.58 0.97
N ILE A 150 -1.11 -37.36 1.94
CA ILE A 150 -1.39 -37.14 3.37
C ILE A 150 -0.68 -35.88 3.89
N THR A 151 0.57 -35.62 3.50
CA THR A 151 1.29 -34.39 3.90
C THR A 151 0.66 -33.15 3.26
N ILE A 152 0.30 -33.20 1.97
CA ILE A 152 -0.44 -32.12 1.31
C ILE A 152 -1.78 -31.86 2.00
N ASN A 153 -2.54 -32.89 2.37
CA ASN A 153 -3.81 -32.73 3.09
C ASN A 153 -3.63 -32.06 4.46
N LYS A 154 -2.59 -32.41 5.23
CA LYS A 154 -2.27 -31.75 6.51
C LYS A 154 -1.95 -30.26 6.30
N ASN A 155 -1.10 -29.95 5.32
CA ASN A 155 -0.75 -28.57 4.99
C ASN A 155 -1.99 -27.75 4.57
N ILE A 156 -2.94 -28.36 3.85
CA ILE A 156 -4.23 -27.73 3.51
C ILE A 156 -5.10 -27.52 4.76
N GLU A 157 -5.13 -28.47 5.69
CA GLU A 157 -5.86 -28.33 6.96
C GLU A 157 -5.31 -27.17 7.81
N ASP A 158 -3.98 -27.09 7.94
CA ASP A 158 -3.31 -26.05 8.73
C ASP A 158 -3.40 -24.67 8.08
N LEU A 159 -3.30 -24.58 6.75
CA LEU A 159 -3.60 -23.35 6.01
C LEU A 159 -5.06 -22.91 6.19
N ASN A 160 -6.01 -23.84 6.32
CA ASN A 160 -7.40 -23.48 6.63
C ASN A 160 -7.57 -22.98 8.08
N LYS A 161 -6.87 -23.56 9.07
CA LYS A 161 -6.86 -23.06 10.46
C LYS A 161 -6.30 -21.64 10.56
N ILE A 162 -5.19 -21.36 9.87
CA ILE A 162 -4.61 -20.02 9.77
C ILE A 162 -5.60 -19.06 9.08
N LYS A 163 -6.25 -19.51 7.99
CA LYS A 163 -7.26 -18.72 7.27
C LYS A 163 -8.49 -18.39 8.13
N THR A 164 -8.96 -19.30 8.99
CA THR A 164 -10.07 -19.00 9.92
C THR A 164 -9.62 -18.01 10.99
N SER A 165 -8.46 -18.21 11.62
CA SER A 165 -7.91 -17.24 12.60
C SER A 165 -7.81 -15.83 12.00
N LEU A 166 -7.20 -15.70 10.82
CA LEU A 166 -7.08 -14.42 10.12
C LEU A 166 -8.41 -13.82 9.66
N PHE A 167 -9.46 -14.63 9.51
CA PHE A 167 -10.81 -14.13 9.23
C PHE A 167 -11.46 -13.58 10.50
N ASP A 168 -11.32 -14.29 11.62
CA ASP A 168 -11.86 -13.88 12.93
C ASP A 168 -11.14 -12.63 13.46
N ASP A 169 -9.80 -12.57 13.33
CA ASP A 169 -8.98 -11.38 13.63
C ASP A 169 -9.43 -10.16 12.79
N ASN A 170 -9.73 -10.35 11.51
CA ASN A 170 -10.15 -9.28 10.60
C ASN A 170 -11.60 -8.83 10.89
N ASN A 171 -12.48 -9.73 11.33
CA ASN A 171 -13.80 -9.36 11.85
C ASN A 171 -13.69 -8.54 13.14
N ASN A 172 -12.85 -8.95 14.08
CA ASN A 172 -12.59 -8.22 15.33
C ASN A 172 -12.01 -6.81 15.06
N LEU A 173 -11.00 -6.71 14.19
CA LEU A 173 -10.45 -5.41 13.75
C LEU A 173 -11.51 -4.53 13.07
N LYS A 174 -12.43 -5.11 12.30
CA LYS A 174 -13.54 -4.39 11.67
C LYS A 174 -14.57 -3.91 12.70
N GLU A 175 -14.89 -4.71 13.71
CA GLU A 175 -15.77 -4.33 14.82
C GLU A 175 -15.17 -3.18 15.64
N GLN A 176 -13.87 -3.24 15.95
CA GLN A 176 -13.14 -2.13 16.57
C GLN A 176 -13.15 -0.86 15.71
N LEU A 177 -13.09 -1.01 14.38
CA LEU A 177 -13.12 0.11 13.42
C LEU A 177 -14.51 0.75 13.34
N GLU A 178 -15.60 -0.02 13.32
CA GLU A 178 -16.97 0.53 13.41
C GLU A 178 -17.28 1.14 14.80
N PHE A 179 -16.76 0.54 15.88
CA PHE A 179 -16.88 1.10 17.24
C PHE A 179 -16.16 2.45 17.37
N THR A 180 -14.92 2.56 16.88
CA THR A 180 -14.15 3.82 16.91
C THR A 180 -14.73 4.88 15.97
N LYS A 181 -15.30 4.51 14.81
CA LYS A 181 -16.13 5.42 14.00
C LYS A 181 -17.33 5.95 14.77
N SER A 182 -18.07 5.07 15.46
CA SER A 182 -19.25 5.47 16.25
C SER A 182 -18.88 6.53 17.29
N ILE A 183 -17.80 6.28 18.07
CA ILE A 183 -17.24 7.25 19.03
C ILE A 183 -16.85 8.57 18.35
N LEU A 184 -16.20 8.51 17.17
CA LEU A 184 -15.80 9.71 16.44
C LEU A 184 -17.03 10.53 16.01
N THR A 185 -18.06 9.90 15.44
CA THR A 185 -19.30 10.60 15.04
C THR A 185 -20.06 11.19 16.23
N ALA A 186 -20.02 10.54 17.39
CA ALA A 186 -20.58 11.09 18.64
C ALA A 186 -19.80 12.33 19.12
N LYS A 187 -18.47 12.34 18.96
CA LYS A 187 -17.64 13.52 19.28
C LYS A 187 -17.70 14.63 18.24
N GLU A 188 -17.97 14.32 16.98
CA GLU A 188 -18.25 15.30 15.93
C GLU A 188 -19.59 16.01 16.17
N THR A 189 -20.65 15.28 16.58
CA THR A 189 -21.93 15.89 16.94
C THR A 189 -21.87 16.69 18.25
N GLU A 190 -21.10 16.22 19.26
CA GLU A 190 -20.81 16.98 20.47
C GLU A 190 -20.08 18.30 20.16
N ASN A 191 -19.00 18.25 19.35
CA ASN A 191 -18.28 19.45 18.90
C ASN A 191 -19.16 20.41 18.08
N SER A 192 -20.04 19.88 17.22
CA SER A 192 -21.01 20.70 16.48
C SER A 192 -22.02 21.38 17.41
N CYS A 193 -22.51 20.68 18.43
CA CYS A 193 -23.37 21.24 19.46
C CYS A 193 -22.67 22.38 20.25
N LEU A 194 -21.44 22.14 20.71
CA LEU A 194 -20.63 23.14 21.40
C LEU A 194 -20.30 24.35 20.51
N HIS A 195 -20.02 24.15 19.23
CA HIS A 195 -19.79 25.24 18.28
C HIS A 195 -21.07 26.08 18.07
N ASN A 196 -22.24 25.45 17.96
CA ASN A 196 -23.52 26.16 17.88
C ASN A 196 -23.84 26.93 19.18
N GLN A 197 -23.53 26.38 20.36
CA GLN A 197 -23.64 27.10 21.63
C GLN A 197 -22.68 28.30 21.68
N MET A 198 -21.43 28.14 21.24
CA MET A 198 -20.45 29.22 21.16
C MET A 198 -20.90 30.34 20.21
N ASN A 199 -21.44 29.99 19.04
CA ASN A 199 -21.98 30.97 18.09
C ASN A 199 -23.22 31.70 18.67
N ASN A 200 -24.09 31.01 19.42
CA ASN A 200 -25.21 31.65 20.11
C ASN A 200 -24.72 32.62 21.19
N LEU A 201 -23.76 32.24 22.02
CA LEU A 201 -23.15 33.12 23.02
C LEU A 201 -22.41 34.31 22.39
N GLN A 202 -21.76 34.13 21.23
CA GLN A 202 -21.17 35.21 20.45
C GLN A 202 -22.25 36.17 19.92
N ASN A 203 -23.37 35.65 19.42
CA ASN A 203 -24.51 36.47 18.97
C ASN A 203 -25.14 37.25 20.12
N GLU A 204 -25.29 36.67 21.31
CA GLU A 204 -25.77 37.36 22.52
C GLU A 204 -24.75 38.42 23.00
N LEU A 205 -23.45 38.12 22.92
CA LEU A 205 -22.38 39.05 23.23
C LEU A 205 -22.36 40.24 22.25
N ASP A 206 -22.56 40.01 20.95
CA ASP A 206 -22.57 41.07 19.95
C ASP A 206 -23.89 41.87 19.98
N PHE A 207 -25.02 41.25 20.31
CA PHE A 207 -26.27 41.94 20.62
C PHE A 207 -26.12 42.84 21.86
N THR A 208 -25.53 42.35 22.95
CA THR A 208 -25.31 43.15 24.17
C THR A 208 -24.24 44.24 23.99
N LYS A 209 -23.21 44.02 23.16
CA LYS A 209 -22.32 45.10 22.68
C LYS A 209 -23.10 46.16 21.89
N LEU A 210 -23.98 45.76 20.97
CA LEU A 210 -24.79 46.69 20.19
C LEU A 210 -25.74 47.51 21.09
N GLN A 211 -26.35 46.86 22.08
CA GLN A 211 -27.18 47.50 23.10
C GLN A 211 -26.37 48.49 23.96
N LEU A 212 -25.15 48.11 24.40
CA LEU A 212 -24.23 49.01 25.09
C LEU A 212 -23.79 50.19 24.20
N GLN A 213 -23.54 49.95 22.91
CA GLN A 213 -23.19 51.01 21.95
C GLN A 213 -24.38 51.97 21.72
N GLN A 214 -25.60 51.45 21.65
CA GLN A 214 -26.83 52.27 21.58
C GLN A 214 -27.04 53.08 22.87
N LEU A 215 -26.83 52.49 24.06
CA LEU A 215 -26.93 53.21 25.33
C LEU A 215 -25.81 54.26 25.50
N THR A 216 -24.60 53.98 25.00
CA THR A 216 -23.46 54.91 25.03
C THR A 216 -23.63 56.05 24.02
N SER A 217 -24.26 55.79 22.87
CA SER A 217 -24.59 56.81 21.85
C SER A 217 -25.90 57.56 22.17
N GLY A 218 -26.77 56.97 23.00
CA GLY A 218 -28.16 57.36 23.22
C GLY A 218 -28.39 58.42 24.30
N SER A 219 -27.40 59.28 24.58
CA SER A 219 -27.55 60.35 25.57
C SER A 219 -28.23 61.60 24.99
N ASN A 220 -29.48 61.45 24.51
CA ASN A 220 -30.50 62.50 24.40
C ASN A 220 -31.81 61.99 23.76
N ILE A 221 -32.79 61.62 24.60
CA ILE A 221 -34.21 62.00 24.49
C ILE A 221 -34.92 61.48 25.75
N CYS A 222 -35.90 62.22 26.25
CA CYS A 222 -36.54 61.97 27.54
C CYS A 222 -38.07 61.83 27.39
N MET A 223 -38.70 61.08 28.30
CA MET A 223 -40.14 61.12 28.63
C MET A 223 -41.15 60.67 27.55
N ALA A 224 -41.31 59.34 27.40
CA ALA A 224 -42.60 58.70 27.11
C ALA A 224 -42.58 57.21 27.54
N GLN A 225 -43.76 56.59 27.70
CA GLN A 225 -43.98 55.15 27.99
C GLN A 225 -43.63 54.66 29.41
N THR A 226 -44.53 54.90 30.36
CA THR A 226 -44.64 54.13 31.62
C THR A 226 -45.25 52.75 31.40
N ASP A 227 -46.08 52.59 30.39
CA ASP A 227 -47.03 51.47 30.30
C ASP A 227 -46.39 50.22 29.66
N ALA A 228 -45.48 50.43 28.69
CA ALA A 228 -44.70 49.36 28.05
C ALA A 228 -43.81 48.57 29.02
N LYS A 229 -43.61 49.05 30.26
CA LYS A 229 -42.90 48.30 31.31
C LYS A 229 -43.72 47.13 31.88
N SER A 230 -45.05 47.15 31.79
CA SER A 230 -45.86 46.04 32.28
C SER A 230 -45.71 44.82 31.38
N GLU A 231 -45.91 44.99 30.08
CA GLU A 231 -45.79 43.92 29.07
C GLU A 231 -44.36 43.37 29.01
N ASN A 232 -43.34 44.24 28.94
CA ASN A 232 -41.94 43.81 29.00
C ASN A 232 -41.61 43.06 30.32
N SER A 233 -42.20 43.43 31.45
CA SER A 233 -41.97 42.71 32.72
C SER A 233 -42.65 41.35 32.75
N GLU A 234 -43.80 41.19 32.08
CA GLU A 234 -44.50 39.91 31.97
C GLU A 234 -43.81 38.97 30.97
N GLU A 235 -43.33 39.50 29.83
CA GLU A 235 -42.45 38.75 28.91
C GLU A 235 -41.12 38.34 29.55
N LEU A 236 -40.49 39.21 30.35
CA LEU A 236 -39.31 38.85 31.15
C LEU A 236 -39.62 37.77 32.18
N LEU A 237 -40.78 37.83 32.87
CA LEU A 237 -41.20 36.78 33.79
C LEU A 237 -41.45 35.44 33.08
N GLN A 238 -42.08 35.44 31.89
CA GLN A 238 -42.23 34.24 31.07
C GLN A 238 -40.86 33.70 30.61
N LYS A 239 -39.95 34.57 30.17
CA LYS A 239 -38.59 34.17 29.77
C LYS A 239 -37.77 33.62 30.94
N ILE A 240 -37.89 34.21 32.13
CA ILE A 240 -37.27 33.69 33.37
C ILE A 240 -37.86 32.31 33.71
N ASN A 241 -39.19 32.13 33.66
CA ASN A 241 -39.82 30.84 33.90
C ASN A 241 -39.34 29.75 32.93
N THR A 242 -39.21 30.05 31.63
CA THR A 242 -38.69 29.08 30.65
C THR A 242 -37.21 28.78 30.87
N LEU A 243 -36.37 29.76 31.26
CA LEU A 243 -34.98 29.52 31.62
C LEU A 243 -34.84 28.72 32.93
N GLU A 244 -35.72 28.93 33.90
CA GLU A 244 -35.82 28.08 35.09
C GLU A 244 -36.24 26.65 34.75
N GLU A 245 -37.15 26.44 33.80
CA GLU A 245 -37.57 25.11 33.37
C GLU A 245 -36.48 24.38 32.58
N LEU A 246 -35.74 25.10 31.74
CA LEU A 246 -34.53 24.60 31.06
C LEU A 246 -33.41 24.26 32.07
N LEU A 247 -33.21 25.07 33.12
CA LEU A 247 -32.31 24.71 34.22
C LEU A 247 -32.81 23.48 34.99
N LYS A 248 -34.12 23.36 35.25
CA LYS A 248 -34.71 22.20 35.94
C LYS A 248 -34.63 20.91 35.11
N THR A 249 -34.62 20.99 33.77
CA THR A 249 -34.39 19.83 32.89
C THR A 249 -32.92 19.48 32.80
N ALA A 250 -32.02 20.45 32.56
CA ALA A 250 -30.57 20.23 32.58
C ALA A 250 -30.06 19.67 33.92
N HIS A 251 -30.64 20.10 35.06
CA HIS A 251 -30.35 19.50 36.37
C HIS A 251 -30.80 18.04 36.45
N LYS A 252 -32.00 17.70 35.97
CA LYS A 252 -32.48 16.30 35.94
C LYS A 252 -31.61 15.41 35.06
N GLU A 253 -31.21 15.90 33.88
CA GLU A 253 -30.32 15.18 32.96
C GLU A 253 -28.95 14.94 33.59
N ARG A 254 -28.34 15.97 34.18
CA ARG A 254 -27.08 15.85 34.95
C ARG A 254 -27.22 14.82 36.08
N ASP A 255 -28.31 14.86 36.82
CA ASP A 255 -28.51 13.98 37.98
C ASP A 255 -28.81 12.54 37.56
N GLN A 256 -29.52 12.32 36.44
CA GLN A 256 -29.65 11.01 35.80
C GLN A 256 -28.29 10.47 35.34
N VAL A 257 -27.50 11.28 34.63
CA VAL A 257 -26.14 10.92 34.17
C VAL A 257 -25.24 10.58 35.36
N ASN A 258 -25.30 11.33 36.47
CA ASN A 258 -24.59 10.99 37.70
C ASN A 258 -25.04 9.63 38.26
N THR A 259 -26.35 9.34 38.34
CA THR A 259 -26.82 8.03 38.82
C THR A 259 -26.40 6.87 37.91
N HIS A 260 -26.28 7.08 36.60
CA HIS A 260 -25.74 6.07 35.67
C HIS A 260 -24.24 5.87 35.85
N TYR A 261 -23.44 6.92 36.08
CA TYR A 261 -22.03 6.77 36.43
C TYR A 261 -21.85 6.07 37.79
N GLU A 262 -22.69 6.36 38.79
CA GLU A 262 -22.68 5.63 40.08
C GLU A 262 -23.05 4.15 39.94
N GLN A 263 -23.96 3.81 39.02
CA GLN A 263 -24.32 2.42 38.69
C GLN A 263 -23.15 1.71 38.00
N TYR A 264 -22.61 2.28 36.93
CA TYR A 264 -21.50 1.71 36.17
C TYR A 264 -20.24 1.51 37.05
N VAL A 265 -19.89 2.49 37.89
CA VAL A 265 -18.78 2.36 38.85
C VAL A 265 -19.06 1.27 39.89
N ARG A 266 -20.32 1.05 40.28
CA ARG A 266 -20.70 -0.02 41.22
C ARG A 266 -20.59 -1.40 40.57
N GLU A 267 -21.09 -1.56 39.36
CA GLU A 267 -20.99 -2.79 38.56
C GLU A 267 -19.52 -3.19 38.35
N LEU A 268 -18.68 -2.25 37.89
CA LEU A 268 -17.24 -2.49 37.73
C LEU A 268 -16.54 -2.85 39.05
N ASN A 269 -16.98 -2.29 40.19
CA ASN A 269 -16.48 -2.67 41.52
C ASN A 269 -16.99 -4.04 41.99
N GLU A 270 -18.13 -4.54 41.50
CA GLU A 270 -18.64 -5.88 41.78
C GLU A 270 -17.95 -6.94 40.90
N GLU A 271 -17.68 -6.62 39.63
CA GLU A 271 -16.83 -7.44 38.76
C GLU A 271 -15.41 -7.58 39.33
N LEU A 272 -14.80 -6.46 39.76
CA LEU A 272 -13.47 -6.46 40.39
C LEU A 272 -13.44 -7.32 41.67
N LYS A 273 -14.48 -7.25 42.51
CA LYS A 273 -14.62 -8.14 43.69
C LYS A 273 -14.78 -9.60 43.28
N SER A 274 -15.58 -9.90 42.26
CA SER A 274 -15.74 -11.28 41.76
C SER A 274 -14.42 -11.86 41.25
N ALA A 275 -13.64 -11.07 40.50
CA ALA A 275 -12.32 -11.45 40.03
C ALA A 275 -11.32 -11.63 41.19
N MET A 276 -11.34 -10.74 42.19
CA MET A 276 -10.50 -10.85 43.38
C MET A 276 -10.80 -12.13 44.19
N ILE A 277 -12.08 -12.46 44.42
CA ILE A 277 -12.48 -13.68 45.13
C ILE A 277 -12.02 -14.93 44.38
N LYS A 278 -12.25 -15.01 43.07
CA LYS A 278 -11.78 -16.14 42.23
C LYS A 278 -10.26 -16.31 42.28
N ASN A 279 -9.51 -15.20 42.28
CA ASN A 279 -8.06 -15.26 42.37
C ASN A 279 -7.58 -15.72 43.77
N GLU A 280 -8.31 -15.36 44.83
CA GLU A 280 -8.06 -15.87 46.19
C GLU A 280 -8.42 -17.36 46.32
N GLU A 281 -9.48 -17.82 45.64
CA GLU A 281 -9.86 -19.24 45.55
C GLU A 281 -8.80 -20.07 44.82
N PHE A 282 -8.35 -19.64 43.63
CA PHE A 282 -7.24 -20.30 42.93
C PHE A 282 -5.94 -20.28 43.74
N SER A 283 -5.64 -19.19 44.46
CA SER A 283 -4.47 -19.11 45.34
C SER A 283 -4.53 -20.14 46.48
N LYS A 284 -5.73 -20.41 47.02
CA LYS A 284 -5.95 -21.47 48.02
C LYS A 284 -5.87 -22.87 47.40
N GLU A 285 -6.36 -23.06 46.18
CA GLU A 285 -6.23 -24.34 45.46
C GLU A 285 -4.77 -24.67 45.18
N ILE A 286 -3.98 -23.72 44.70
CA ILE A 286 -2.54 -23.86 44.49
C ILE A 286 -1.81 -24.21 45.79
N SER A 287 -2.14 -23.57 46.91
CA SER A 287 -1.51 -23.91 48.20
C SER A 287 -1.90 -25.31 48.69
N ASN A 288 -3.16 -25.71 48.53
CA ASN A 288 -3.63 -27.06 48.86
C ASN A 288 -2.96 -28.16 48.00
N LEU A 289 -2.76 -27.90 46.70
CA LEU A 289 -2.02 -28.79 45.81
C LEU A 289 -0.55 -28.89 46.21
N SER A 290 0.11 -27.76 46.50
CA SER A 290 1.50 -27.74 46.96
C SER A 290 1.70 -28.50 48.28
N ILE A 291 0.79 -28.34 49.25
CA ILE A 291 0.80 -29.11 50.51
C ILE A 291 0.62 -30.61 50.26
N ARG A 292 -0.28 -30.98 49.33
CA ARG A 292 -0.50 -32.38 48.93
C ARG A 292 0.73 -32.99 48.27
N GLU A 293 1.39 -32.27 47.37
CA GLU A 293 2.63 -32.72 46.71
C GLU A 293 3.77 -32.89 47.71
N GLY A 294 3.96 -31.92 48.62
CA GLY A 294 4.93 -32.03 49.72
C GLY A 294 4.71 -33.27 50.59
N SER A 295 3.46 -33.54 50.99
CA SER A 295 3.11 -34.73 51.78
C SER A 295 3.34 -36.05 51.03
N LEU A 296 3.11 -36.09 49.71
CA LEU A 296 3.42 -37.26 48.88
C LEU A 296 4.93 -37.49 48.74
N ILE A 297 5.72 -36.43 48.59
CA ILE A 297 7.18 -36.49 48.56
C ILE A 297 7.73 -37.01 49.91
N GLU A 298 7.21 -36.51 51.02
CA GLU A 298 7.57 -36.98 52.38
C GLU A 298 7.24 -38.48 52.54
N GLN A 299 6.04 -38.92 52.13
CA GLN A 299 5.64 -40.33 52.18
C GLN A 299 6.53 -41.24 51.32
N ILE A 300 6.94 -40.79 50.13
CA ILE A 300 7.88 -41.52 49.26
C ILE A 300 9.25 -41.64 49.95
N SER A 301 9.75 -40.56 50.55
CA SER A 301 11.03 -40.57 51.26
C SER A 301 11.03 -41.53 52.47
N GLU A 302 9.92 -41.60 53.22
CA GLU A 302 9.81 -42.52 54.35
C GLU A 302 9.75 -43.99 53.88
N MET A 303 9.07 -44.27 52.76
CA MET A 303 9.09 -45.60 52.15
C MET A 303 10.48 -46.00 51.67
N GLU A 304 11.25 -45.08 51.09
CA GLU A 304 12.62 -45.35 50.65
C GLU A 304 13.54 -45.66 51.83
N ILE A 305 13.51 -44.84 52.89
CA ILE A 305 14.28 -45.07 54.13
C ILE A 305 13.95 -46.43 54.74
N ARG A 306 12.66 -46.79 54.81
CA ARG A 306 12.23 -48.11 55.29
C ARG A 306 12.79 -49.24 54.41
N LEU A 307 12.73 -49.13 53.08
CA LEU A 307 13.28 -50.12 52.14
C LEU A 307 14.80 -50.28 52.27
N GLN A 308 15.55 -49.21 52.52
CA GLN A 308 16.98 -49.29 52.81
C GLN A 308 17.24 -50.03 54.13
N SER A 309 16.49 -49.72 55.20
CA SER A 309 16.65 -50.39 56.50
C SER A 309 16.35 -51.89 56.49
N PHE A 310 15.43 -52.34 55.62
CA PHE A 310 15.11 -53.76 55.43
C PHE A 310 16.20 -54.56 54.71
N LYS A 311 17.03 -53.91 53.87
CA LYS A 311 18.18 -54.59 53.24
C LYS A 311 19.25 -54.89 54.28
N ILE A 312 19.66 -53.89 55.06
CA ILE A 312 20.76 -53.99 56.06
C ILE A 312 20.52 -55.14 57.04
N LYS A 313 19.32 -55.24 57.62
CA LYS A 313 18.99 -56.28 58.61
C LYS A 313 19.08 -57.71 58.06
N LYS A 314 18.94 -57.90 56.75
CA LYS A 314 18.98 -59.22 56.12
C LYS A 314 20.40 -59.80 56.08
N ASP A 315 21.42 -58.94 56.09
CA ASP A 315 22.81 -59.37 56.01
C ASP A 315 23.37 -59.79 57.39
N GLU A 316 22.81 -59.26 58.49
CA GLU A 316 23.24 -59.52 59.88
C GLU A 316 22.92 -60.94 60.38
N GLU A 317 21.80 -61.54 59.94
CA GLU A 317 21.31 -62.83 60.49
C GLU A 317 22.20 -64.06 60.14
N THR A 318 23.21 -63.89 59.27
CA THR A 318 23.93 -65.01 58.63
C THR A 318 25.21 -65.48 59.36
N ILE A 319 25.62 -64.83 60.46
CA ILE A 319 27.04 -64.78 60.89
C ILE A 319 27.38 -65.69 62.11
N VAL A 320 26.41 -66.33 62.73
CA VAL A 320 26.48 -66.74 64.17
C VAL A 320 27.36 -67.97 64.53
N HIS A 321 27.96 -68.72 63.58
CA HIS A 321 28.64 -69.98 63.90
C HIS A 321 30.13 -70.11 63.52
N THR A 322 30.90 -70.63 64.50
CA THR A 322 32.22 -71.30 64.44
C THR A 322 33.45 -70.46 64.81
N THR A 323 34.05 -70.81 65.96
CA THR A 323 35.49 -70.64 66.25
C THR A 323 36.19 -71.97 65.91
N VAL A 324 37.47 -72.09 65.54
CA VAL A 324 38.70 -71.30 65.78
C VAL A 324 39.64 -71.47 64.57
N ASN A 325 40.46 -70.48 64.20
CA ASN A 325 41.74 -70.72 63.51
C ASN A 325 42.68 -69.49 63.55
N ASN A 326 43.89 -69.64 64.10
CA ASN A 326 44.89 -68.56 64.09
C ASN A 326 45.54 -68.35 62.71
N GLU A 327 45.68 -69.40 61.88
CA GLU A 327 46.15 -69.23 60.50
C GLU A 327 45.10 -68.53 59.62
N GLU A 328 43.80 -68.78 59.85
CA GLU A 328 42.75 -68.02 59.18
C GLU A 328 42.69 -66.59 59.70
N LEU A 329 42.92 -66.33 60.99
CA LEU A 329 43.03 -64.98 61.55
C LEU A 329 44.22 -64.21 60.96
N ILE A 330 45.40 -64.83 60.84
CA ILE A 330 46.58 -64.21 60.20
C ILE A 330 46.32 -63.98 58.70
N ASN A 331 45.67 -64.91 58.00
CA ASN A 331 45.28 -64.70 56.60
C ASN A 331 44.17 -63.65 56.45
N LEU A 332 43.26 -63.51 57.42
CA LEU A 332 42.28 -62.42 57.48
C LEU A 332 42.98 -61.09 57.73
N GLN A 333 44.01 -61.05 58.59
CA GLN A 333 44.74 -59.83 58.89
C GLN A 333 45.67 -59.41 57.73
N ASN A 334 46.24 -60.37 57.00
CA ASN A 334 46.96 -60.12 55.74
C ASN A 334 46.01 -59.68 54.60
N LYS A 335 44.78 -60.24 54.53
CA LYS A 335 43.73 -59.75 53.62
C LYS A 335 43.25 -58.36 54.01
N TYR A 336 42.98 -58.12 55.29
CA TYR A 336 42.51 -56.85 55.84
C TYR A 336 43.53 -55.74 55.61
N THR A 337 44.81 -55.97 55.90
CA THR A 337 45.87 -54.99 55.59
C THR A 337 46.00 -54.75 54.09
N LYS A 338 45.87 -55.78 53.23
CA LYS A 338 45.85 -55.59 51.78
C LYS A 338 44.64 -54.77 51.31
N THR A 339 43.43 -55.15 51.72
CA THR A 339 42.19 -54.41 51.42
C THR A 339 42.25 -52.98 51.97
N GLN A 340 42.89 -52.76 53.12
CA GLN A 340 43.10 -51.43 53.66
C GLN A 340 44.10 -50.62 52.83
N THR A 341 45.22 -51.20 52.37
CA THR A 341 46.09 -50.51 51.41
C THR A 341 45.39 -50.22 50.09
N GLU A 342 44.52 -51.13 49.59
CA GLU A 342 43.71 -50.92 48.39
C GLU A 342 42.64 -49.82 48.58
N LEU A 343 42.12 -49.67 49.80
CA LEU A 343 41.16 -48.64 50.19
C LEU A 343 41.81 -47.27 50.41
N GLU A 344 43.01 -47.22 51.01
CA GLU A 344 43.85 -46.01 51.10
C GLU A 344 44.26 -45.54 49.68
N ASP A 345 44.59 -46.49 48.79
CA ASP A 345 44.83 -46.22 47.37
C ASP A 345 43.60 -45.75 46.61
N LEU A 346 42.39 -46.11 47.04
CA LEU A 346 41.12 -45.68 46.46
C LEU A 346 40.71 -44.30 46.98
N ILE A 347 40.91 -44.02 48.27
CA ILE A 347 40.74 -42.70 48.88
C ILE A 347 41.64 -41.68 48.17
N ARG A 348 42.92 -41.99 48.01
CA ARG A 348 43.88 -41.11 47.30
C ARG A 348 43.42 -40.78 45.87
N LYS A 349 42.87 -41.75 45.14
CA LYS A 349 42.29 -41.54 43.80
C LYS A 349 41.02 -40.69 43.84
N TYR A 350 40.19 -40.82 44.87
CA TYR A 350 39.04 -39.96 45.11
C TYR A 350 39.43 -38.52 45.48
N GLU A 351 40.52 -38.33 46.24
CA GLU A 351 41.07 -37.01 46.58
C GLU A 351 41.66 -36.32 45.34
N GLU A 352 42.46 -37.03 44.53
CA GLU A 352 42.95 -36.54 43.24
C GLU A 352 41.81 -36.18 42.27
N LEU A 353 40.77 -37.02 42.20
CA LEU A 353 39.58 -36.76 41.38
C LEU A 353 38.76 -35.57 41.91
N SER A 354 38.61 -35.43 43.22
CA SER A 354 37.95 -34.29 43.87
C SER A 354 38.70 -32.97 43.64
N ALA A 355 40.03 -32.99 43.68
CA ALA A 355 40.88 -31.85 43.32
C ALA A 355 40.75 -31.48 41.82
N LEU A 356 40.57 -32.46 40.93
CA LEU A 356 40.28 -32.22 39.52
C LEU A 356 38.86 -31.66 39.31
N TYR A 357 37.85 -32.15 40.03
CA TYR A 357 36.49 -31.62 39.97
C TYR A 357 36.39 -30.17 40.48
N THR A 358 36.98 -29.85 41.64
CA THR A 358 37.02 -28.47 42.14
C THR A 358 37.84 -27.53 41.24
N LYS A 359 38.90 -28.02 40.58
CA LYS A 359 39.59 -27.25 39.53
C LYS A 359 38.71 -27.01 38.30
N SER A 360 37.96 -28.02 37.85
CA SER A 360 36.98 -27.88 36.77
C SER A 360 35.90 -26.86 37.12
N GLU A 361 35.34 -26.96 38.32
CA GLU A 361 34.32 -26.06 38.86
C GLU A 361 34.81 -24.61 38.99
N ASN A 362 36.07 -24.40 39.39
CA ASN A 362 36.72 -23.09 39.32
C ASN A 362 36.75 -22.55 37.89
N THR A 363 37.23 -23.32 36.92
CA THR A 363 37.28 -22.86 35.51
C THR A 363 35.90 -22.66 34.89
N VAL A 364 34.88 -23.43 35.30
CA VAL A 364 33.49 -23.21 34.89
C VAL A 364 32.96 -21.89 35.46
N ARG A 365 33.23 -21.58 36.74
CA ARG A 365 32.86 -20.30 37.34
C ARG A 365 33.58 -19.11 36.71
N GLU A 366 34.87 -19.23 36.42
CA GLU A 366 35.66 -18.20 35.70
C GLU A 366 35.03 -17.92 34.32
N LEU A 367 34.71 -18.96 33.54
CA LEU A 367 33.98 -18.81 32.27
C LEU A 367 32.57 -18.24 32.46
N GLN A 368 31.87 -18.60 33.54
CA GLN A 368 30.55 -18.04 33.87
C GLN A 368 30.64 -16.53 34.15
N GLU A 369 31.69 -16.08 34.84
CA GLU A 369 31.95 -14.67 35.14
C GLU A 369 32.37 -13.88 33.89
N GLU A 370 33.17 -14.46 32.97
CA GLU A 370 33.43 -13.88 31.65
C GLU A 370 32.15 -13.76 30.80
N ILE A 371 31.31 -14.80 30.78
CA ILE A 371 30.01 -14.80 30.06
C ILE A 371 29.06 -13.75 30.65
N ASN A 372 28.98 -13.63 31.98
CA ASN A 372 28.18 -12.60 32.65
C ASN A 372 28.72 -11.17 32.37
N SER A 373 30.04 -11.01 32.28
CA SER A 373 30.68 -9.73 31.95
C SER A 373 30.42 -9.30 30.51
N ASN A 374 30.59 -10.22 29.55
CA ASN A 374 30.32 -9.97 28.13
C ASN A 374 28.82 -9.72 27.88
N SER A 375 27.95 -10.55 28.45
CA SER A 375 26.50 -10.35 28.31
C SER A 375 25.99 -9.10 29.01
N SER A 376 26.70 -8.54 30.00
CA SER A 376 26.42 -7.18 30.51
C SER A 376 26.65 -6.12 29.42
N HIS A 377 27.76 -6.24 28.68
CA HIS A 377 28.07 -5.37 27.54
C HIS A 377 27.04 -5.50 26.40
N ASP A 378 26.61 -6.72 26.09
CA ASP A 378 25.55 -6.97 25.10
C ASP A 378 24.19 -6.43 25.55
N ASN A 379 23.83 -6.59 26.83
CA ASN A 379 22.59 -5.99 27.38
C ASN A 379 22.60 -4.46 27.32
N ILE A 380 23.75 -3.81 27.55
CA ILE A 380 23.90 -2.36 27.37
C ILE A 380 23.73 -1.99 25.89
N SER A 381 24.29 -2.78 24.96
CA SER A 381 24.15 -2.59 23.52
C SER A 381 22.68 -2.72 23.08
N ILE A 382 21.98 -3.76 23.54
CA ILE A 382 20.56 -4.03 23.26
C ILE A 382 19.65 -2.97 23.88
N SER A 383 19.92 -2.54 25.13
CA SER A 383 19.17 -1.46 25.79
C SER A 383 19.34 -0.11 25.08
N LYS A 384 20.53 0.17 24.54
CA LYS A 384 20.74 1.35 23.71
C LYS A 384 20.04 1.24 22.36
N LEU A 385 20.18 0.11 21.66
CA LEU A 385 19.54 -0.13 20.37
C LEU A 385 18.01 -0.03 20.46
N THR A 386 17.40 -0.55 21.53
CA THR A 386 15.96 -0.45 21.77
C THR A 386 15.51 0.97 22.11
N ALA A 387 16.32 1.77 22.81
CA ALA A 387 16.07 3.18 23.02
C ALA A 387 16.17 3.98 21.70
N ASP A 388 17.19 3.71 20.88
CA ASP A 388 17.38 4.35 19.57
C ASP A 388 16.20 4.00 18.62
N ILE A 389 15.76 2.73 18.57
CA ILE A 389 14.57 2.30 17.81
C ILE A 389 13.28 2.97 18.32
N ALA A 390 13.12 3.14 19.63
CA ALA A 390 11.96 3.85 20.19
C ALA A 390 11.98 5.34 19.81
N SER A 391 13.15 5.97 19.80
CA SER A 391 13.35 7.35 19.37
C SER A 391 13.04 7.53 17.88
N ASP A 392 13.58 6.67 17.01
CA ASP A 392 13.33 6.65 15.57
C ASP A 392 11.85 6.43 15.25
N LYS A 393 11.16 5.57 16.02
CA LYS A 393 9.70 5.38 15.89
C LYS A 393 8.92 6.67 16.19
N ILE A 394 9.31 7.42 17.21
CA ILE A 394 8.70 8.72 17.55
C ILE A 394 9.03 9.78 16.50
N ALA A 395 10.27 9.79 15.97
CA ALA A 395 10.67 10.69 14.89
C ALA A 395 9.89 10.41 13.59
N ALA A 396 9.74 9.14 13.21
CA ALA A 396 8.94 8.71 12.06
C ALA A 396 7.44 9.03 12.25
N GLN A 397 6.90 8.86 13.46
CA GLN A 397 5.52 9.25 13.78
C GLN A 397 5.32 10.77 13.61
N ARG A 398 6.21 11.60 14.16
CA ARG A 398 6.17 13.06 13.97
C ARG A 398 6.31 13.47 12.50
N ALA A 399 7.21 12.83 11.76
CA ALA A 399 7.39 13.10 10.33
C ALA A 399 6.15 12.69 9.50
N THR A 400 5.49 11.58 9.81
CA THR A 400 4.24 11.17 9.12
C THR A 400 3.07 12.07 9.48
N GLU A 401 2.99 12.55 10.72
CA GLU A 401 2.00 13.54 11.15
C GLU A 401 2.21 14.92 10.49
N GLN A 402 3.46 15.39 10.41
CA GLN A 402 3.82 16.60 9.65
C GLN A 402 3.49 16.46 8.16
N ASN A 403 3.82 15.33 7.53
CA ASN A 403 3.45 15.06 6.14
C ASN A 403 1.92 15.01 5.94
N LYS A 404 1.16 14.45 6.90
CA LYS A 404 -0.31 14.49 6.88
C LYS A 404 -0.84 15.92 6.96
N LYS A 405 -0.27 16.77 7.82
CA LYS A 405 -0.63 18.19 7.93
C LYS A 405 -0.27 18.98 6.67
N LEU A 406 0.94 18.82 6.14
CA LEU A 406 1.36 19.44 4.87
C LEU A 406 0.43 19.04 3.72
N LYS A 407 0.03 17.77 3.64
CA LYS A 407 -0.93 17.30 2.63
C LYS A 407 -2.32 17.92 2.79
N ALA A 408 -2.80 18.11 4.02
CA ALA A 408 -4.05 18.81 4.29
C ALA A 408 -3.97 20.30 3.88
N ASN A 409 -2.89 20.99 4.25
CA ASN A 409 -2.64 22.38 3.84
C ASN A 409 -2.55 22.54 2.32
N ILE A 410 -1.93 21.58 1.61
CA ILE A 410 -1.89 21.55 0.14
C ILE A 410 -3.28 21.38 -0.44
N GLN A 411 -4.10 20.47 0.09
CA GLN A 411 -5.48 20.30 -0.36
C GLN A 411 -6.33 21.55 -0.11
N GLU A 412 -6.17 22.22 1.04
CA GLU A 412 -6.84 23.49 1.34
C GLU A 412 -6.42 24.61 0.35
N LEU A 413 -5.13 24.67 -0.01
CA LEU A 413 -4.62 25.56 -1.05
C LEU A 413 -5.16 25.22 -2.45
N GLU A 414 -5.28 23.94 -2.81
CA GLU A 414 -5.88 23.48 -4.07
C GLU A 414 -7.37 23.85 -4.14
N GLU A 415 -8.13 23.61 -3.07
CA GLU A 415 -9.55 24.00 -2.96
C GLU A 415 -9.74 25.52 -2.98
N SER A 416 -8.86 26.27 -2.33
CA SER A 416 -8.84 27.74 -2.34
C SER A 416 -8.49 28.28 -3.74
N PHE A 417 -7.52 27.68 -4.43
CA PHE A 417 -7.16 28.03 -5.80
C PHE A 417 -8.30 27.73 -6.78
N VAL A 418 -9.00 26.60 -6.63
CA VAL A 418 -10.18 26.26 -7.44
C VAL A 418 -11.31 27.28 -7.20
N LYS A 419 -11.61 27.65 -5.95
CA LYS A 419 -12.59 28.71 -5.63
C LYS A 419 -12.18 30.05 -6.26
N MET A 420 -10.96 30.53 -6.00
CA MET A 420 -10.41 31.76 -6.58
C MET A 420 -10.45 31.76 -8.12
N SER A 421 -10.21 30.61 -8.77
CA SER A 421 -10.29 30.49 -10.22
C SER A 421 -11.73 30.48 -10.74
N GLN A 422 -12.68 29.93 -9.97
CA GLN A 422 -14.11 29.95 -10.28
C GLN A 422 -14.70 31.36 -10.09
N ASP A 423 -14.38 32.03 -8.98
CA ASP A 423 -14.79 33.41 -8.69
C ASP A 423 -14.22 34.36 -9.76
N LYS A 424 -12.96 34.16 -10.17
CA LYS A 424 -12.34 34.90 -11.27
C LYS A 424 -13.05 34.65 -12.61
N LEU A 425 -13.45 33.40 -12.90
CA LEU A 425 -14.22 33.09 -14.10
C LEU A 425 -15.56 33.83 -14.08
N GLU A 426 -16.34 33.70 -13.01
CA GLU A 426 -17.64 34.35 -12.86
C GLU A 426 -17.54 35.89 -12.92
N LEU A 427 -16.51 36.48 -12.31
CA LEU A 427 -16.22 37.91 -12.43
C LEU A 427 -15.85 38.32 -13.86
N THR A 428 -15.10 37.50 -14.60
CA THR A 428 -14.83 37.78 -16.03
C THR A 428 -16.07 37.63 -16.90
N GLU A 429 -16.94 36.65 -16.64
CA GLU A 429 -18.20 36.47 -17.35
C GLU A 429 -19.14 37.67 -17.11
N LYS A 430 -19.36 38.06 -15.84
CA LYS A 430 -20.10 39.29 -15.47
C LYS A 430 -19.51 40.53 -16.15
N LEU A 431 -18.18 40.69 -16.15
CA LEU A 431 -17.50 41.80 -16.81
C LEU A 431 -17.68 41.78 -18.35
N THR A 432 -17.78 40.60 -18.98
CA THR A 432 -18.11 40.51 -20.42
C THR A 432 -19.58 40.79 -20.71
N ALA A 433 -20.50 40.40 -19.82
CA ALA A 433 -21.92 40.71 -19.94
C ALA A 433 -22.17 42.22 -19.80
N GLU A 434 -21.56 42.88 -18.80
CA GLU A 434 -21.61 44.35 -18.65
C GLU A 434 -20.98 45.08 -19.84
N LYS A 435 -19.85 44.59 -20.37
CA LYS A 435 -19.25 45.15 -21.60
C LYS A 435 -20.12 44.94 -22.84
N TYR A 436 -20.95 43.90 -22.89
CA TYR A 436 -21.94 43.70 -23.95
C TYR A 436 -23.12 44.67 -23.77
N LEU A 437 -23.71 44.73 -22.58
CA LEU A 437 -24.82 45.64 -22.26
C LEU A 437 -24.45 47.11 -22.50
N ASN A 438 -23.26 47.53 -22.10
CA ASN A 438 -22.77 48.90 -22.30
C ASN A 438 -22.59 49.24 -23.79
N ARG A 439 -22.15 48.27 -24.63
CA ARG A 439 -22.16 48.43 -26.11
C ARG A 439 -23.58 48.56 -26.66
N GLU A 440 -24.52 47.74 -26.19
CA GLU A 440 -25.92 47.80 -26.62
C GLU A 440 -26.58 49.13 -26.24
N LEU A 441 -26.30 49.64 -25.03
CA LEU A 441 -26.71 50.97 -24.58
C LEU A 441 -26.07 52.08 -25.42
N THR A 442 -24.78 51.97 -25.75
CA THR A 442 -24.08 52.92 -26.62
C THR A 442 -24.71 52.99 -28.02
N ILE A 443 -25.08 51.85 -28.59
CA ILE A 443 -25.79 51.77 -29.89
C ILE A 443 -27.18 52.42 -29.77
N LYS A 444 -27.95 52.12 -28.71
CA LYS A 444 -29.27 52.72 -28.48
C LYS A 444 -29.20 54.24 -28.27
N LEU A 445 -28.16 54.74 -27.61
CA LEU A 445 -27.91 56.19 -27.47
C LEU A 445 -27.60 56.83 -28.83
N ALA A 446 -26.75 56.21 -29.65
CA ALA A 446 -26.46 56.69 -31.00
C ALA A 446 -27.71 56.71 -31.90
N GLU A 447 -28.56 55.68 -31.84
CA GLU A 447 -29.86 55.65 -32.52
C GLU A 447 -30.80 56.78 -32.05
N ILE A 448 -30.83 57.09 -30.75
CA ILE A 448 -31.67 58.16 -30.20
C ILE A 448 -31.13 59.54 -30.60
N GLU A 449 -29.81 59.72 -30.61
CA GLU A 449 -29.17 60.92 -31.15
C GLU A 449 -29.48 61.11 -32.64
N GLU A 450 -29.41 60.04 -33.44
CA GLU A 450 -29.75 60.08 -34.87
C GLU A 450 -31.22 60.48 -35.04
N LYS A 451 -32.16 59.80 -34.38
CA LYS A 451 -33.60 60.14 -34.39
C LYS A 451 -33.86 61.58 -33.92
N SER A 452 -33.08 62.10 -32.98
CA SER A 452 -33.15 63.50 -32.52
C SER A 452 -32.67 64.49 -33.58
N LYS A 453 -31.52 64.22 -34.24
CA LYS A 453 -31.01 65.00 -35.38
C LYS A 453 -32.02 64.97 -36.55
N ASP A 454 -32.65 63.82 -36.77
CA ASP A 454 -33.68 63.59 -37.78
C ASP A 454 -34.99 64.34 -37.51
N LEU A 455 -35.35 64.54 -36.23
CA LEU A 455 -36.46 65.40 -35.83
C LEU A 455 -36.10 66.89 -35.92
N TYR A 456 -34.87 67.27 -35.57
CA TYR A 456 -34.40 68.65 -35.66
C TYR A 456 -34.32 69.14 -37.10
N THR A 457 -33.85 68.31 -38.04
CA THR A 457 -33.86 68.65 -39.48
C THR A 457 -35.27 68.76 -40.05
N LYS A 458 -36.20 67.86 -39.64
CA LYS A 458 -37.62 67.97 -40.01
C LYS A 458 -38.29 69.22 -39.43
N LEU A 459 -37.93 69.62 -38.21
CA LEU A 459 -38.39 70.87 -37.59
C LEU A 459 -37.85 72.08 -38.37
N ARG A 460 -36.55 72.12 -38.67
CA ARG A 460 -35.95 73.20 -39.49
C ARG A 460 -36.59 73.33 -40.87
N ALA A 461 -36.87 72.22 -41.55
CA ALA A 461 -37.59 72.23 -42.81
C ALA A 461 -39.03 72.77 -42.67
N LYS A 462 -39.69 72.55 -41.51
CA LYS A 462 -41.00 73.15 -41.20
C LYS A 462 -40.90 74.63 -40.83
N ASP A 463 -39.84 75.06 -40.16
CA ASP A 463 -39.57 76.48 -39.90
C ASP A 463 -39.32 77.24 -41.22
N GLU A 464 -38.55 76.67 -42.15
CA GLU A 464 -38.32 77.23 -43.48
C GLU A 464 -39.60 77.35 -44.30
N GLU A 465 -40.45 76.31 -44.32
CA GLU A 465 -41.76 76.37 -44.97
C GLU A 465 -42.71 77.35 -44.29
N MET A 466 -42.68 77.47 -42.96
CA MET A 466 -43.43 78.49 -42.21
C MET A 466 -42.97 79.90 -42.56
N ILE A 467 -41.66 80.14 -42.69
CA ILE A 467 -41.09 81.43 -43.11
C ILE A 467 -41.50 81.75 -44.55
N ARG A 468 -41.43 80.78 -45.47
CA ARG A 468 -41.92 80.94 -46.86
C ARG A 468 -43.41 81.32 -46.88
N LEU A 469 -44.24 80.60 -46.12
CA LEU A 469 -45.66 80.93 -46.00
C LEU A 469 -45.89 82.33 -45.41
N GLN A 470 -45.17 82.72 -44.36
CA GLN A 470 -45.26 84.07 -43.77
C GLN A 470 -44.81 85.18 -44.75
N MET A 471 -43.79 84.93 -45.57
CA MET A 471 -43.37 85.85 -46.63
C MET A 471 -44.47 85.98 -47.70
N ASN A 472 -44.98 84.86 -48.21
CA ASN A 472 -46.08 84.84 -49.18
C ASN A 472 -47.34 85.53 -48.63
N PHE A 473 -47.68 85.35 -47.34
CA PHE A 473 -48.79 86.06 -46.70
C PHE A 473 -48.55 87.58 -46.67
N ARG A 474 -47.36 88.05 -46.30
CA ARG A 474 -47.03 89.49 -46.33
C ARG A 474 -47.05 90.08 -47.74
N GLU A 475 -46.63 89.31 -48.74
CA GLU A 475 -46.74 89.74 -50.15
C GLU A 475 -48.21 89.84 -50.58
N LEU A 476 -49.06 88.92 -50.13
CA LEU A 476 -50.52 88.96 -50.38
C LEU A 476 -51.23 90.09 -49.63
N GLU A 477 -50.84 90.39 -48.38
CA GLU A 477 -51.29 91.55 -47.61
C GLU A 477 -50.92 92.85 -48.32
N LYS A 478 -49.67 92.95 -48.81
CA LYS A 478 -49.20 94.11 -49.57
C LYS A 478 -49.90 94.25 -50.93
N GLU A 479 -50.24 93.13 -51.59
CA GLU A 479 -51.11 93.16 -52.78
C GLU A 479 -52.53 93.65 -52.48
N LEU A 480 -53.11 93.26 -51.34
CA LEU A 480 -54.42 93.74 -50.89
C LEU A 480 -54.37 95.24 -50.54
N GLU A 481 -53.32 95.70 -49.86
CA GLU A 481 -53.11 97.12 -49.55
C GLU A 481 -52.91 97.96 -50.83
N ASN A 482 -52.16 97.45 -51.81
CA ASN A 482 -52.01 98.07 -53.13
C ASN A 482 -53.35 98.12 -53.92
N LYS A 483 -54.23 97.13 -53.76
CA LYS A 483 -55.58 97.15 -54.36
C LYS A 483 -56.50 98.15 -53.65
N CYS A 484 -56.45 98.21 -52.32
CA CYS A 484 -57.25 99.13 -51.51
C CYS A 484 -56.80 100.61 -51.67
N THR A 485 -55.51 100.87 -51.87
CA THR A 485 -55.02 102.21 -52.24
C THR A 485 -55.45 102.60 -53.66
N HIS A 486 -55.51 101.65 -54.60
CA HIS A 486 -56.07 101.90 -55.93
C HIS A 486 -57.56 102.30 -55.90
N GLU A 487 -58.36 101.75 -54.99
CA GLU A 487 -59.75 102.20 -54.76
C GLU A 487 -59.82 103.59 -54.10
N LYS A 488 -58.93 103.89 -53.14
CA LYS A 488 -58.90 105.19 -52.44
C LYS A 488 -58.50 106.37 -53.33
N ILE A 489 -57.64 106.16 -54.33
CA ILE A 489 -57.18 107.22 -55.25
C ILE A 489 -58.33 107.86 -56.09
N SER A 490 -59.53 107.26 -56.12
CA SER A 490 -60.67 107.80 -56.87
C SER A 490 -61.50 108.86 -56.13
N CYS A 491 -61.29 109.11 -54.82
CA CYS A 491 -62.22 109.88 -54.00
C CYS A 491 -61.55 110.80 -52.94
N GLU A 492 -60.73 111.76 -53.35
CA GLU A 492 -60.40 112.92 -52.49
C GLU A 492 -59.98 114.16 -53.31
N VAL A 493 -60.72 115.27 -53.16
CA VAL A 493 -60.42 116.61 -53.68
C VAL A 493 -61.07 117.62 -52.73
N ILE A 494 -60.46 118.81 -52.52
CA ILE A 494 -60.96 119.95 -51.71
C ILE A 494 -60.87 119.72 -50.18
N ASP A 495 -60.14 120.53 -49.37
CA ASP A 495 -59.27 121.68 -49.67
C ASP A 495 -58.20 122.00 -48.59
N GLN A 496 -57.14 122.69 -49.04
CA GLN A 496 -56.30 123.74 -48.39
C GLN A 496 -55.88 123.64 -46.90
N GLU A 497 -54.56 123.51 -46.61
CA GLU A 497 -53.63 124.57 -46.13
C GLU A 497 -53.47 124.55 -44.57
N ASP A 498 -52.32 124.86 -43.96
CA ASP A 498 -51.30 125.86 -44.32
C ASP A 498 -49.83 125.42 -43.99
N THR A 499 -48.89 126.28 -44.39
CA THR A 499 -47.41 126.35 -44.30
C THR A 499 -46.75 126.12 -42.91
N PHE A 500 -45.42 125.92 -42.71
CA PHE A 500 -44.22 126.10 -43.57
C PHE A 500 -42.99 125.22 -43.16
N THR A 501 -42.07 125.09 -44.11
CA THR A 501 -40.64 124.69 -44.16
C THR A 501 -39.68 125.42 -43.16
N GLU A 502 -38.42 125.03 -42.83
CA GLU A 502 -37.55 123.82 -43.04
C GLU A 502 -36.20 123.92 -42.22
N ASN A 503 -35.41 122.84 -42.19
CA ASN A 503 -33.92 122.77 -42.29
C ASN A 503 -32.89 123.17 -41.18
N ASN A 504 -32.13 122.13 -40.76
CA ASN A 504 -30.65 121.94 -40.85
C ASN A 504 -29.61 122.47 -39.80
N ARG A 505 -28.93 121.46 -39.21
CA ARG A 505 -27.45 121.19 -39.17
C ARG A 505 -26.49 121.81 -38.12
N LEU A 506 -25.88 120.85 -37.39
CA LEU A 506 -24.44 120.64 -37.09
C LEU A 506 -23.73 121.36 -35.91
N LEU A 507 -23.31 120.49 -34.98
CA LEU A 507 -21.99 120.39 -34.30
C LEU A 507 -21.45 121.48 -33.34
N ASP A 508 -21.17 120.96 -32.14
CA ASP A 508 -19.94 121.08 -31.35
C ASP A 508 -19.61 122.28 -30.44
N ALA A 509 -18.93 121.87 -29.35
CA ALA A 509 -17.94 122.58 -28.55
C ALA A 509 -18.39 123.62 -27.50
N ASN A 510 -18.51 123.09 -26.27
CA ASN A 510 -17.68 123.45 -25.10
C ASN A 510 -18.08 124.61 -24.15
N VAL A 511 -17.81 124.32 -22.87
CA VAL A 511 -17.25 125.20 -21.82
C VAL A 511 -18.17 126.29 -21.23
N ASP A 512 -18.27 126.46 -19.90
CA ASP A 512 -17.97 125.60 -18.74
C ASP A 512 -18.58 126.26 -17.47
N SER A 513 -18.50 125.56 -16.32
CA SER A 513 -18.32 126.13 -14.98
C SER A 513 -19.51 126.74 -14.22
N ASN A 514 -19.77 126.09 -13.08
CA ASN A 514 -20.04 126.68 -11.74
C ASN A 514 -21.46 127.19 -11.40
N GLU A 515 -22.00 126.94 -10.18
CA GLU A 515 -21.56 126.07 -9.06
C GLU A 515 -22.69 125.91 -8.01
N ILE A 516 -22.67 124.82 -7.23
CA ILE A 516 -23.14 124.70 -5.81
C ILE A 516 -24.67 124.89 -5.54
N SER A 517 -25.39 124.07 -4.74
CA SER A 517 -25.05 122.96 -3.82
C SER A 517 -26.19 121.91 -3.73
N ASP A 518 -25.82 120.66 -3.43
CA ASP A 518 -26.48 119.66 -2.55
C ASP A 518 -28.00 119.31 -2.74
N ASN A 519 -28.47 118.07 -2.52
CA ASN A 519 -27.92 116.99 -1.69
C ASN A 519 -28.40 115.56 -2.11
N THR A 520 -27.65 114.55 -1.66
CA THR A 520 -27.96 113.10 -1.53
C THR A 520 -27.85 112.16 -2.75
N ASN A 521 -27.33 110.95 -2.44
CA ASN A 521 -27.35 109.69 -3.20
C ASN A 521 -26.54 109.55 -4.51
N ASN A 522 -25.21 109.56 -4.37
CA ASN A 522 -24.33 108.77 -5.24
C ASN A 522 -24.50 107.26 -4.97
N ASN A 523 -24.66 106.43 -6.02
CA ASN A 523 -23.97 105.13 -6.24
C ASN A 523 -24.72 104.19 -7.24
N GLU A 524 -24.78 104.54 -8.53
CA GLU A 524 -25.10 103.53 -9.57
C GLU A 524 -24.36 103.76 -10.90
N CYS A 525 -23.04 103.97 -10.85
CA CYS A 525 -22.17 104.02 -12.03
C CYS A 525 -20.94 103.11 -11.89
N LEU A 526 -21.17 101.81 -11.59
CA LEU A 526 -20.12 100.79 -11.53
C LEU A 526 -20.63 99.37 -11.85
N LYS A 527 -21.50 99.22 -12.87
CA LYS A 527 -22.13 97.93 -13.23
C LYS A 527 -21.93 97.44 -14.67
N ASP A 528 -21.43 98.25 -15.59
CA ASP A 528 -21.38 97.90 -17.03
C ASP A 528 -19.97 97.69 -17.61
N CYS A 529 -18.93 97.73 -16.77
CA CYS A 529 -17.57 97.24 -17.13
C CYS A 529 -17.24 95.86 -16.53
N ILE A 530 -18.23 95.14 -15.96
CA ILE A 530 -18.04 93.82 -15.30
C ILE A 530 -19.02 92.77 -15.87
N LYS A 531 -19.29 92.83 -17.19
CA LYS A 531 -20.19 91.87 -17.89
C LYS A 531 -19.52 91.09 -19.03
N THR A 532 -18.23 91.32 -19.25
CA THR A 532 -17.43 90.70 -20.33
C THR A 532 -16.30 89.79 -19.84
N TYR A 533 -16.16 89.60 -18.51
CA TYR A 533 -15.13 88.73 -17.91
C TYR A 533 -15.68 87.62 -16.98
N GLU A 534 -17.00 87.44 -16.90
CA GLU A 534 -17.64 86.38 -16.10
C GLU A 534 -17.99 85.12 -16.93
N LYS A 535 -17.03 84.60 -17.71
CA LYS A 535 -17.21 83.29 -18.36
C LYS A 535 -15.97 82.40 -18.49
N GLU A 536 -14.90 82.70 -17.76
CA GLU A 536 -13.71 81.83 -17.70
C GLU A 536 -13.08 81.73 -16.30
N ASN A 537 -13.79 82.20 -15.25
CA ASN A 537 -13.43 81.90 -13.87
C ASN A 537 -14.02 80.53 -13.47
N ILE A 538 -13.19 79.50 -13.45
CA ILE A 538 -13.53 78.24 -12.78
C ILE A 538 -13.83 78.57 -11.30
N PRO A 539 -14.97 78.15 -10.71
CA PRO A 539 -15.27 78.42 -9.31
C PRO A 539 -14.13 77.94 -8.42
N LYS A 540 -13.68 78.76 -7.47
CA LYS A 540 -12.61 78.36 -6.52
C LYS A 540 -12.96 77.08 -5.77
N GLU A 541 -14.25 76.89 -5.48
CA GLU A 541 -14.82 75.65 -4.95
C GLU A 541 -14.61 74.45 -5.89
N ASP A 542 -14.95 74.56 -7.17
CA ASP A 542 -14.79 73.50 -8.17
C ASP A 542 -13.30 73.15 -8.39
N ALA A 543 -12.41 74.15 -8.35
CA ALA A 543 -10.97 73.94 -8.38
C ALA A 543 -10.44 73.24 -7.11
N MET A 544 -10.96 73.58 -5.92
CA MET A 544 -10.62 72.87 -4.68
C MET A 544 -11.19 71.46 -4.64
N VAL A 545 -12.43 71.24 -5.11
CA VAL A 545 -13.05 69.91 -5.20
C VAL A 545 -12.26 68.99 -6.13
N LYS A 546 -11.86 69.46 -7.31
CA LYS A 546 -11.01 68.67 -8.23
C LYS A 546 -9.61 68.41 -7.68
N LEU A 547 -9.06 69.32 -6.87
CA LEU A 547 -7.80 69.10 -6.18
C LEU A 547 -7.95 68.09 -5.02
N GLN A 548 -9.04 68.15 -4.26
CA GLN A 548 -9.39 67.21 -3.19
C GLN A 548 -9.64 65.81 -3.77
N GLU A 549 -10.43 65.69 -4.84
CA GLU A 549 -10.69 64.44 -5.55
C GLU A 549 -9.37 63.82 -6.04
N ARG A 550 -8.47 64.62 -6.61
CA ARG A 550 -7.13 64.16 -7.01
C ARG A 550 -6.28 63.73 -5.83
N PHE A 551 -6.31 64.44 -4.69
CA PHE A 551 -5.59 64.02 -3.48
C PHE A 551 -6.16 62.75 -2.87
N MET A 552 -7.49 62.58 -2.81
CA MET A 552 -8.13 61.35 -2.35
C MET A 552 -7.82 60.18 -3.28
N LYS A 553 -7.80 60.40 -4.61
CA LYS A 553 -7.39 59.37 -5.58
C LYS A 553 -5.93 58.98 -5.41
N ILE A 554 -5.01 59.94 -5.23
CA ILE A 554 -3.59 59.65 -4.97
C ILE A 554 -3.39 58.97 -3.62
N MET A 555 -4.16 59.30 -2.58
CA MET A 555 -4.11 58.57 -1.30
C MET A 555 -4.67 57.16 -1.41
N GLY A 556 -5.71 56.94 -2.24
CA GLY A 556 -6.17 55.59 -2.61
C GLY A 556 -5.06 54.81 -3.32
N GLU A 557 -4.51 55.36 -4.41
CA GLU A 557 -3.40 54.74 -5.15
C GLU A 557 -2.17 54.45 -4.27
N VAL A 558 -1.86 55.30 -3.28
CA VAL A 558 -0.76 55.07 -2.31
C VAL A 558 -1.12 54.03 -1.25
N ALA A 559 -2.39 53.91 -0.84
CA ALA A 559 -2.86 52.84 0.02
C ALA A 559 -2.84 51.49 -0.71
N ASP A 560 -3.38 51.44 -1.93
CA ASP A 560 -3.36 50.25 -2.80
C ASP A 560 -1.92 49.77 -3.06
N LEU A 561 -0.98 50.69 -3.33
CA LEU A 561 0.44 50.37 -3.50
C LEU A 561 1.13 49.96 -2.18
N SER A 562 0.67 50.46 -1.03
CA SER A 562 1.13 50.02 0.29
C SER A 562 0.68 48.59 0.56
N ASP A 563 -0.59 48.26 0.30
CA ASP A 563 -1.15 46.94 0.57
C ASP A 563 -0.58 45.90 -0.42
N GLU A 564 -0.40 46.26 -1.69
CA GLU A 564 0.33 45.43 -2.66
C GLU A 564 1.80 45.22 -2.25
N LYS A 565 2.47 46.23 -1.69
CA LYS A 565 3.83 46.06 -1.13
C LYS A 565 3.83 45.05 0.01
N HIS A 566 2.92 45.16 0.99
CA HIS A 566 2.85 44.18 2.09
C HIS A 566 2.51 42.78 1.57
N ARG A 567 1.63 42.66 0.57
CA ARG A 567 1.32 41.38 -0.09
C ARG A 567 2.55 40.76 -0.76
N LEU A 568 3.37 41.57 -1.43
CA LEU A 568 4.63 41.13 -2.04
C LEU A 568 5.70 40.77 -1.00
N GLU A 569 5.80 41.49 0.12
CA GLU A 569 6.69 41.16 1.23
C GLU A 569 6.30 39.82 1.90
N HIS A 570 5.00 39.55 2.08
CA HIS A 570 4.52 38.24 2.52
C HIS A 570 4.86 37.11 1.54
N ILE A 571 4.72 37.34 0.23
CA ILE A 571 5.09 36.37 -0.81
C ILE A 571 6.61 36.10 -0.83
N ILE A 572 7.44 37.14 -0.66
CA ILE A 572 8.90 36.98 -0.57
C ILE A 572 9.27 36.16 0.66
N LEU A 573 8.65 36.42 1.82
CA LEU A 573 8.88 35.65 3.04
C LEU A 573 8.45 34.17 2.88
N GLN A 574 7.32 33.91 2.20
CA GLN A 574 6.90 32.54 1.87
C GLN A 574 7.91 31.84 0.95
N LEU A 575 8.32 32.49 -0.15
CA LEU A 575 9.30 31.94 -1.09
C LEU A 575 10.67 31.69 -0.45
N GLN A 576 11.05 32.50 0.54
CA GLN A 576 12.25 32.26 1.34
C GLN A 576 12.11 31.00 2.20
N ASN A 577 11.02 30.86 2.95
CA ASN A 577 10.74 29.65 3.75
C ASN A 577 10.67 28.37 2.87
N GLU A 578 10.08 28.47 1.67
CA GLU A 578 10.07 27.39 0.68
C GLU A 578 11.49 27.06 0.18
N THR A 579 12.32 28.08 -0.06
CA THR A 579 13.72 27.90 -0.48
C THR A 579 14.57 27.24 0.61
N ASP A 580 14.39 27.65 1.87
CA ASP A 580 15.08 27.05 3.02
C ASP A 580 14.66 25.58 3.20
N THR A 581 13.35 25.29 3.08
CA THR A 581 12.81 23.92 3.10
C THR A 581 13.38 23.06 1.97
N ILE A 582 13.52 23.62 0.75
CA ILE A 582 14.16 22.94 -0.38
C ILE A 582 15.64 22.66 -0.10
N CYS A 583 16.35 23.58 0.57
CA CYS A 583 17.74 23.36 0.98
C CYS A 583 17.87 22.22 2.00
N GLU A 584 16.95 22.09 2.96
CA GLU A 584 16.90 20.95 3.89
C GLU A 584 16.66 19.63 3.14
N TYR A 585 15.70 19.58 2.19
CA TYR A 585 15.49 18.39 1.36
C TYR A 585 16.72 18.01 0.53
N VAL A 586 17.46 18.98 -0.01
CA VAL A 586 18.71 18.74 -0.74
C VAL A 586 19.80 18.19 0.19
N ALA A 587 19.93 18.72 1.41
CA ALA A 587 20.88 18.21 2.41
C ALA A 587 20.54 16.77 2.83
N LEU A 588 19.27 16.49 3.13
CA LEU A 588 18.78 15.15 3.47
C LEU A 588 18.98 14.15 2.32
N TYR A 589 18.74 14.58 1.06
CA TYR A 589 19.01 13.75 -0.11
C TYR A 589 20.50 13.43 -0.27
N GLN A 590 21.39 14.42 -0.08
CA GLN A 590 22.84 14.20 -0.10
C GLN A 590 23.29 13.25 1.01
N GLN A 591 22.77 13.40 2.23
CA GLN A 591 23.05 12.51 3.36
C GLN A 591 22.55 11.08 3.07
N GLN A 592 21.32 10.91 2.60
CA GLN A 592 20.76 9.60 2.25
C GLN A 592 21.56 8.94 1.11
N ARG A 593 21.99 9.71 0.11
CA ARG A 593 22.84 9.24 -1.00
C ARG A 593 24.23 8.81 -0.53
N SER A 594 24.81 9.54 0.43
CA SER A 594 26.07 9.19 1.08
C SER A 594 25.96 7.89 1.89
N LEU A 595 24.88 7.73 2.67
CA LEU A 595 24.61 6.50 3.44
C LEU A 595 24.35 5.29 2.54
N LEU A 596 23.67 5.44 1.41
CA LEU A 596 23.54 4.38 0.40
C LEU A 596 24.92 3.99 -0.17
N LYS A 597 25.71 4.98 -0.60
CA LYS A 597 27.06 4.76 -1.13
C LYS A 597 27.96 4.03 -0.12
N LYS A 598 27.91 4.42 1.16
CA LYS A 598 28.65 3.75 2.25
C LYS A 598 28.21 2.28 2.43
N ARG A 599 26.90 2.00 2.45
CA ARG A 599 26.40 0.61 2.53
C ARG A 599 26.74 -0.23 1.29
N ASP A 600 26.78 0.38 0.11
CA ASP A 600 27.21 -0.30 -1.10
C ASP A 600 28.74 -0.55 -1.11
N GLU A 601 29.54 0.37 -0.58
CA GLU A 601 30.98 0.20 -0.38
C GLU A 601 31.29 -0.90 0.66
N GLU A 602 30.55 -0.95 1.77
CA GLU A 602 30.63 -2.00 2.79
C GLU A 602 30.26 -3.38 2.22
N ARG A 603 29.14 -3.48 1.48
CA ARG A 603 28.75 -4.74 0.81
C ARG A 603 29.79 -5.18 -0.21
N ASN A 604 30.33 -4.24 -1.00
CA ASN A 604 31.39 -4.54 -1.97
C ASN A 604 32.71 -4.95 -1.29
N ALA A 605 33.00 -4.47 -0.08
CA ALA A 605 34.13 -4.94 0.71
C ALA A 605 33.91 -6.38 1.24
N GLN A 606 32.71 -6.68 1.74
CA GLN A 606 32.33 -8.04 2.15
C GLN A 606 32.41 -9.06 0.99
N ILE A 607 31.88 -8.70 -0.19
CA ILE A 607 31.96 -9.53 -1.39
C ILE A 607 33.43 -9.78 -1.81
N LYS A 608 34.30 -8.78 -1.71
CA LYS A 608 35.74 -8.95 -1.98
C LYS A 608 36.42 -9.88 -0.98
N LEU A 609 36.10 -9.77 0.31
CA LEU A 609 36.64 -10.67 1.35
C LEU A 609 36.18 -12.12 1.11
N PHE A 610 34.90 -12.32 0.80
CA PHE A 610 34.37 -13.64 0.44
C PHE A 610 35.05 -14.21 -0.81
N GLN A 611 35.25 -13.39 -1.86
CA GLN A 611 35.94 -13.83 -3.06
C GLN A 611 37.41 -14.23 -2.78
N ILE A 612 38.13 -13.45 -1.98
CA ILE A 612 39.51 -13.79 -1.55
C ILE A 612 39.53 -15.13 -0.80
N GLU A 613 38.54 -15.38 0.06
CA GLU A 613 38.43 -16.63 0.82
C GLU A 613 38.08 -17.83 -0.08
N CYS A 614 37.18 -17.67 -1.05
CA CYS A 614 36.92 -18.67 -2.09
C CYS A 614 38.18 -18.99 -2.89
N ASP A 615 38.93 -17.98 -3.35
CA ASP A 615 40.18 -18.17 -4.10
C ASP A 615 41.28 -18.82 -3.24
N ARG A 616 41.31 -18.53 -1.93
CA ARG A 616 42.20 -19.19 -0.95
C ARG A 616 41.84 -20.66 -0.78
N LEU A 617 40.56 -20.99 -0.57
CA LEU A 617 40.08 -22.38 -0.45
C LEU A 617 40.31 -23.17 -1.74
N LYS A 618 40.08 -22.55 -2.90
CA LYS A 618 40.35 -23.13 -4.23
C LYS A 618 41.84 -23.45 -4.40
N SER A 619 42.72 -22.54 -3.99
CA SER A 619 44.17 -22.76 -4.00
C SER A 619 44.60 -23.93 -3.10
N GLN A 620 44.02 -24.04 -1.91
CA GLN A 620 44.26 -25.16 -0.99
C GLN A 620 43.73 -26.50 -1.53
N LEU A 621 42.55 -26.51 -2.16
CA LEU A 621 42.00 -27.70 -2.83
C LEU A 621 42.89 -28.15 -4.01
N GLU A 622 43.47 -27.21 -4.76
CA GLU A 622 44.42 -27.52 -5.84
C GLU A 622 45.79 -27.98 -5.32
N GLU A 623 46.27 -27.48 -4.18
CA GLU A 623 47.46 -28.00 -3.49
C GLU A 623 47.24 -29.42 -2.94
N LEU A 624 46.11 -29.67 -2.27
CA LEU A 624 45.72 -30.99 -1.79
C LEU A 624 45.55 -31.99 -2.95
N SER A 625 44.90 -31.57 -4.05
CA SER A 625 44.74 -32.38 -5.25
C SER A 625 46.09 -32.71 -5.92
N ARG A 626 47.00 -31.73 -6.05
CA ARG A 626 48.38 -31.97 -6.55
C ARG A 626 49.18 -32.90 -5.64
N THR A 627 48.96 -32.82 -4.33
CA THR A 627 49.61 -33.70 -3.35
C THR A 627 49.11 -35.13 -3.51
N ILE A 628 47.79 -35.34 -3.59
CA ILE A 628 47.18 -36.67 -3.79
C ILE A 628 47.58 -37.30 -5.14
N ILE A 629 47.77 -36.49 -6.19
CA ILE A 629 48.31 -36.97 -7.47
C ILE A 629 49.74 -37.50 -7.29
N LYS A 630 50.64 -36.73 -6.67
CA LYS A 630 52.01 -37.18 -6.38
C LYS A 630 52.04 -38.44 -5.52
N PHE A 631 51.20 -38.53 -4.49
CA PHE A 631 51.06 -39.71 -3.62
C PHE A 631 50.56 -40.96 -4.37
N ALA A 632 49.85 -40.80 -5.49
CA ALA A 632 49.39 -41.90 -6.35
C ALA A 632 50.42 -42.29 -7.44
N GLU A 633 51.30 -41.37 -7.81
CA GLU A 633 52.40 -41.58 -8.78
C GLU A 633 53.63 -42.26 -8.14
N ASP A 634 53.81 -42.12 -6.82
CA ASP A 634 54.96 -42.68 -6.10
C ASP A 634 54.91 -44.20 -5.98
N LYS A 635 55.98 -44.89 -6.38
CA LYS A 635 55.96 -46.34 -6.67
C LYS A 635 55.78 -47.21 -5.43
N GLU A 636 56.43 -46.87 -4.33
CA GLU A 636 56.37 -47.68 -3.09
C GLU A 636 54.97 -47.59 -2.44
N LEU A 637 54.38 -46.39 -2.43
CA LEU A 637 53.00 -46.18 -1.97
C LEU A 637 51.98 -46.77 -2.94
N SER A 638 52.22 -46.72 -4.25
CA SER A 638 51.34 -47.33 -5.26
C SER A 638 51.15 -48.83 -5.00
N THR A 639 52.22 -49.57 -4.65
CA THR A 639 52.11 -50.96 -4.18
C THR A 639 51.32 -51.11 -2.87
N TYR A 640 51.45 -50.16 -1.93
CA TYR A 640 50.74 -50.16 -0.65
C TYR A 640 49.21 -49.95 -0.80
N PHE A 641 48.79 -49.23 -1.85
CA PHE A 641 47.39 -48.95 -2.18
C PHE A 641 46.73 -50.00 -3.11
N GLN A 642 47.43 -51.06 -3.53
CA GLN A 642 46.82 -52.17 -4.29
C GLN A 642 45.81 -52.99 -3.48
N VAL A 643 45.79 -52.85 -2.14
CA VAL A 643 44.76 -53.46 -1.28
C VAL A 643 43.41 -52.82 -1.58
N GLU A 644 42.49 -53.62 -2.12
CA GLU A 644 41.20 -53.20 -2.70
C GLU A 644 40.37 -52.23 -1.85
N HIS A 645 40.35 -52.40 -0.52
CA HIS A 645 39.68 -51.49 0.39
C HIS A 645 40.31 -50.08 0.37
N ARG A 646 41.65 -49.98 0.43
CA ARG A 646 42.36 -48.69 0.41
C ARG A 646 42.23 -47.97 -0.94
N LYS A 647 42.08 -48.73 -2.03
CA LYS A 647 41.80 -48.17 -3.36
C LYS A 647 40.42 -47.52 -3.39
N ASN A 648 39.39 -48.17 -2.84
CA ASN A 648 38.06 -47.56 -2.64
C ASN A 648 38.14 -46.31 -1.76
N ASP A 649 38.95 -46.31 -0.71
CA ASP A 649 39.14 -45.13 0.15
C ASP A 649 39.80 -43.95 -0.61
N MET A 650 40.77 -44.22 -1.48
CA MET A 650 41.36 -43.21 -2.40
C MET A 650 40.36 -42.71 -3.45
N GLU A 651 39.51 -43.57 -4.01
CA GLU A 651 38.44 -43.16 -4.95
C GLU A 651 37.31 -42.38 -4.24
N ARG A 652 37.03 -42.67 -2.96
CA ARG A 652 36.19 -41.83 -2.09
C ARG A 652 36.81 -40.46 -1.83
N ILE A 653 38.09 -40.38 -1.47
CA ILE A 653 38.79 -39.09 -1.30
C ILE A 653 38.78 -38.28 -2.61
N ARG A 654 39.00 -38.93 -3.76
CA ARG A 654 39.00 -38.30 -5.08
C ARG A 654 37.60 -37.78 -5.48
N SER A 655 36.54 -38.55 -5.22
CA SER A 655 35.16 -38.13 -5.50
C SER A 655 34.69 -37.04 -4.53
N LEU A 656 35.05 -37.11 -3.24
CA LEU A 656 34.83 -36.01 -2.29
C LEU A 656 35.53 -34.71 -2.73
N LEU A 657 36.76 -34.78 -3.24
CA LEU A 657 37.47 -33.62 -3.78
C LEU A 657 36.81 -33.02 -5.03
N VAL A 658 36.28 -33.87 -5.92
CA VAL A 658 35.48 -33.41 -7.08
C VAL A 658 34.18 -32.75 -6.60
N ASN A 659 33.48 -33.34 -5.63
CA ASN A 659 32.24 -32.78 -5.08
C ASN A 659 32.48 -31.45 -4.34
N LEU A 660 33.58 -31.32 -3.59
CA LEU A 660 34.00 -30.08 -2.94
C LEU A 660 34.40 -29.01 -3.97
N LYS A 661 35.15 -29.37 -5.02
CA LYS A 661 35.50 -28.45 -6.12
C LYS A 661 34.29 -27.98 -6.91
N ASN A 662 33.25 -28.82 -7.03
CA ASN A 662 31.99 -28.49 -7.68
C ASN A 662 30.96 -27.84 -6.73
N SER A 663 31.29 -27.68 -5.44
CA SER A 663 30.36 -27.11 -4.45
C SER A 663 30.14 -25.61 -4.65
N THR A 664 28.96 -25.14 -4.30
CA THR A 664 28.48 -23.76 -4.47
C THR A 664 29.33 -22.71 -3.73
N LEU A 665 30.24 -23.15 -2.84
CA LEU A 665 31.18 -22.33 -2.07
C LEU A 665 32.53 -22.08 -2.79
N VAL A 666 32.88 -22.84 -3.84
CA VAL A 666 34.23 -22.86 -4.43
C VAL A 666 34.29 -22.41 -5.89
N ASP A 667 33.17 -22.50 -6.63
CA ASP A 667 33.05 -21.85 -7.94
C ASP A 667 31.75 -21.04 -8.05
N PRO A 668 31.81 -19.69 -7.91
CA PRO A 668 30.60 -18.86 -7.95
C PRO A 668 29.93 -18.82 -9.33
N LYS A 669 30.48 -19.49 -10.36
CA LYS A 669 29.91 -19.61 -11.71
C LYS A 669 28.83 -20.69 -11.84
N THR A 670 28.74 -21.62 -10.90
CA THR A 670 27.65 -22.63 -10.87
C THR A 670 26.47 -22.20 -10.01
N SER A 671 26.57 -21.08 -9.29
CA SER A 671 25.46 -20.48 -8.56
C SER A 671 24.59 -19.58 -9.43
N LEU A 672 23.33 -19.45 -9.02
CA LEU A 672 22.19 -18.89 -9.73
C LEU A 672 22.36 -17.46 -10.28
N GLU A 673 21.53 -17.19 -11.28
CA GLU A 673 20.85 -15.94 -11.70
C GLU A 673 20.92 -14.68 -10.81
N LEU A 674 22.09 -14.23 -10.35
CA LEU A 674 22.23 -12.98 -9.59
C LEU A 674 21.83 -11.72 -10.42
N SER A 675 21.61 -11.89 -11.72
CA SER A 675 21.00 -10.92 -12.64
C SER A 675 19.48 -10.72 -12.49
N ASN A 676 18.77 -11.60 -11.77
CA ASN A 676 17.33 -11.43 -11.49
C ASN A 676 17.05 -10.73 -10.14
N VAL A 677 18.06 -10.48 -9.30
CA VAL A 677 17.92 -9.78 -8.01
C VAL A 677 17.85 -8.26 -8.24
N TYR A 678 16.68 -7.75 -8.58
CA TYR A 678 16.41 -6.31 -8.64
C TYR A 678 16.17 -5.75 -7.23
N PRO A 679 16.85 -4.66 -6.82
CA PRO A 679 16.70 -4.11 -5.47
C PRO A 679 15.31 -3.49 -5.26
N CYS A 680 14.59 -4.04 -4.28
CA CYS A 680 13.40 -3.44 -3.70
C CYS A 680 13.77 -2.19 -2.88
N ASN A 681 13.44 -0.99 -3.38
CA ASN A 681 13.77 0.27 -2.69
C ASN A 681 13.04 0.49 -1.35
N CYS A 682 12.11 -0.40 -0.95
CA CYS A 682 11.16 -0.18 0.15
C CYS A 682 11.14 -1.28 1.21
N CYS A 683 11.94 -2.35 1.09
CA CYS A 683 11.92 -3.45 2.04
C CYS A 683 13.29 -3.70 2.69
N SER A 684 13.31 -3.64 4.02
CA SER A 684 14.46 -3.99 4.86
C SER A 684 14.85 -5.45 4.65
N GLY A 685 16.13 -5.70 4.37
CA GLY A 685 16.64 -6.99 3.89
C GLY A 685 16.73 -8.08 4.95
N ASN A 686 15.61 -8.47 5.55
CA ASN A 686 15.50 -9.77 6.20
C ASN A 686 15.46 -10.85 5.10
N LEU A 687 16.34 -11.85 5.19
CA LEU A 687 16.15 -13.08 4.45
C LEU A 687 14.93 -13.78 5.03
N ILE A 688 14.06 -14.30 4.15
CA ILE A 688 13.08 -15.31 4.50
C ILE A 688 13.70 -16.62 4.03
N ASP A 689 14.09 -17.48 4.96
CA ASP A 689 14.50 -18.85 4.64
C ASP A 689 13.27 -19.65 4.15
N VAL A 690 13.46 -20.41 3.08
CA VAL A 690 12.50 -21.35 2.47
C VAL A 690 13.24 -22.57 1.96
#